data_AF-A0A535A9E8-F1
#
_entry.id   AF-A0A535A9E8-F1
#
_cell.length_a   1.000
_cell.length_b   1.000
_cell.length_c   1.000
_cell.angle_alpha   90.00
_cell.angle_beta   90.00
_cell.angle_gamma   90.00
#
_symmetry.space_group_name_H-M   'P 1'
#
loop_
_entity.id
_entity.type
_entity.pdbx_description
1 polymer ?
#
loop_
_entity_poly.entity_id
_entity_poly.type
_entity_poly.pdbx_seq_one_letter_code
_entity_poly.pdbx_strand_id
1 'polypeptide(L)'
;MGYDYSWSGSARAGAVAPIDSAYTLDVNGTMNDFLSETGGGKLIWGVPYYGRTWPTSSNLLNATTIDGISHAYYYTGHLAQATQFGRLWDDVGKTPWYRYWDAAAGNWVEGYYDDPQSLAVKYDLVNARGLAGMGMWTLLMDQGHNELWRVLADKFVDDTEPPVGGISLLPPTVDASAIKVSWKTIDYASGVDSYDVQQRRVGSSTWSAWLSDTQATSAWFSGASGTSYEFRVSATDLKGNRQPWVSVPAQPAGLTAGTFARVAVDSLNVRGGAGTAYPILSTLPSGAVIDLLAGPISADGYSWWRVQYGFTEWPSSDYPRIGFVAAGSGSGPYLVPTQAPTIVRLDPFVASLSTPPAFSPNGDGVKDGVAATYRLRAAASVRLDVLGASGAVVRSIAVGAQAAGPNSATWDGRLTGGAWARAGRYLLRITATDGGGASHAAPSASFDPSLLDSAGITADLLAPRLTNATPASGATMLPDSTPVTVKFSEAVTGVSGATFQLANASGSHLGATVSTDPAAGRATLRPSAPLASNASFTITLGPGVSDAAGNPMAPQTWIFTTAPGQAFSPWRRLHVLPGTTTGYTVAADGRLTSAVTATFSSPSSASTSQRALLPNLPGRWLYVENGLWAGRWVRESAISYLDGQTELVPYASNPAISVQAGTFTGYRFDASGAILGGRTATLAKSSTANVSSRAIINGRPYFAVSNGIWAGYWLPESSLIFRPGAVAGLDFASLPRISFASGTYTGYRYDSAGHRLGSLTATLPRSSAANAAGWAVINGQPMLRLANGIWAGYWLAEAGGISFTVAP
;
A
#
# COMPACT_ATOMS: atom_id res chain seq x y z
N MET A 1 41.65 -20.55 16.73
CA MET A 1 40.78 -19.47 16.24
C MET A 1 40.56 -19.73 14.77
N GLY A 2 39.33 -20.06 14.38
CA GLY A 2 39.02 -20.64 13.08
C GLY A 2 38.54 -19.65 12.03
N TYR A 3 39.11 -18.45 12.04
CA TYR A 3 38.67 -17.30 11.27
C TYR A 3 39.83 -16.32 11.06
N ASP A 4 39.56 -15.23 10.34
CA ASP A 4 40.56 -14.27 9.81
C ASP A 4 41.56 -14.90 8.82
N TYR A 5 41.14 -15.95 8.11
CA TYR A 5 41.89 -16.51 6.98
C TYR A 5 42.00 -15.52 5.81
N SER A 6 40.94 -14.73 5.61
CA SER A 6 41.01 -13.48 4.86
C SER A 6 40.84 -12.31 5.83
N TRP A 7 41.85 -11.45 5.87
CA TRP A 7 41.97 -10.30 6.78
C TRP A 7 42.44 -9.04 6.02
N SER A 8 42.50 -7.90 6.71
CA SER A 8 42.96 -6.62 6.13
C SER A 8 44.45 -6.67 5.81
N GLY A 9 44.79 -6.99 4.57
CA GLY A 9 46.14 -7.32 4.10
C GLY A 9 46.15 -8.45 3.07
N SER A 10 45.01 -9.13 2.88
CA SER A 10 44.86 -10.20 1.90
C SER A 10 44.91 -9.64 0.47
N ALA A 11 45.67 -10.28 -0.42
CA ALA A 11 45.78 -9.88 -1.83
C ALA A 11 44.52 -10.18 -2.66
N ARG A 12 43.61 -10.99 -2.12
CA ARG A 12 42.30 -11.33 -2.70
C ARG A 12 41.23 -11.17 -1.64
N ALA A 13 40.05 -10.72 -2.07
CA ALA A 13 38.88 -10.68 -1.22
C ALA A 13 38.38 -12.12 -0.97
N GLY A 14 37.85 -12.38 0.22
CA GLY A 14 37.41 -13.74 0.54
C GLY A 14 36.70 -13.83 1.88
N ALA A 15 36.12 -15.00 2.11
CA ALA A 15 35.48 -15.33 3.37
C ALA A 15 36.47 -15.24 4.54
N VAL A 16 35.98 -14.75 5.67
CA VAL A 16 36.76 -14.70 6.92
C VAL A 16 37.07 -16.12 7.41
N ALA A 17 36.17 -17.08 7.16
CA ALA A 17 36.31 -18.49 7.50
C ALA A 17 35.83 -19.41 6.36
N PRO A 18 36.56 -19.51 5.24
CA PRO A 18 36.17 -20.37 4.12
C PRO A 18 36.36 -21.84 4.49
N ILE A 19 35.37 -22.70 4.20
CA ILE A 19 35.50 -24.15 4.43
C ILE A 19 36.72 -24.73 3.70
N ASP A 20 36.85 -24.40 2.42
CA ASP A 20 38.02 -24.68 1.58
C ASP A 20 38.45 -23.41 0.82
N SER A 21 39.74 -23.29 0.51
CA SER A 21 40.24 -22.18 -0.33
C SER A 21 41.43 -22.58 -1.19
N ALA A 22 41.47 -22.08 -2.43
CA ALA A 22 42.64 -22.21 -3.30
C ALA A 22 43.68 -21.09 -3.09
N TYR A 23 43.37 -20.08 -2.26
CA TYR A 23 44.14 -18.83 -2.20
C TYR A 23 44.68 -18.47 -0.81
N THR A 24 44.11 -19.04 0.24
CA THR A 24 44.52 -18.82 1.62
C THR A 24 44.40 -20.14 2.41
N LEU A 25 44.87 -20.13 3.65
CA LEU A 25 44.57 -21.19 4.60
C LEU A 25 43.04 -21.28 4.79
N ASP A 26 42.53 -22.48 5.04
CA ASP A 26 41.10 -22.73 5.17
C ASP A 26 40.76 -23.56 6.40
N VAL A 27 39.45 -23.69 6.66
CA VAL A 27 38.93 -24.39 7.84
C VAL A 27 39.30 -25.88 7.78
N ASN A 28 39.11 -26.57 6.66
CA ASN A 28 39.35 -28.01 6.56
C ASN A 28 40.83 -28.36 6.75
N GLY A 29 41.74 -27.66 6.07
CA GLY A 29 43.18 -27.85 6.19
C GLY A 29 43.64 -27.62 7.62
N THR A 30 43.29 -26.46 8.19
CA THR A 30 43.64 -26.14 9.58
C THR A 30 43.09 -27.17 10.56
N MET A 31 41.83 -27.58 10.40
CA MET A 31 41.21 -28.55 11.31
C MET A 31 41.86 -29.93 11.21
N ASN A 32 42.24 -30.39 10.01
CA ASN A 32 42.97 -31.64 9.83
C ASN A 32 44.34 -31.61 10.52
N ASP A 33 45.08 -30.51 10.40
CA ASP A 33 46.39 -30.34 11.04
C ASP A 33 46.26 -30.48 12.56
N PHE A 34 45.32 -29.77 13.19
CA PHE A 34 45.10 -29.87 14.63
C PHE A 34 44.57 -31.25 15.07
N LEU A 35 43.71 -31.88 14.29
CA LEU A 35 43.21 -33.24 14.58
C LEU A 35 44.29 -34.31 14.46
N SER A 36 45.35 -34.07 13.70
CA SER A 36 46.51 -34.97 13.63
C SER A 36 47.36 -34.94 14.90
N GLU A 37 47.34 -33.81 15.63
CA GLU A 37 48.09 -33.58 16.86
C GLU A 37 47.29 -33.90 18.13
N THR A 38 45.94 -33.83 18.07
CA THR A 38 45.06 -34.13 19.20
C THR A 38 43.71 -34.68 18.76
N GLY A 39 43.05 -35.48 19.62
CA GLY A 39 41.68 -35.92 19.36
C GLY A 39 40.67 -34.76 19.38
N GLY A 40 39.60 -34.88 18.58
CA GLY A 40 38.55 -33.86 18.44
C GLY A 40 37.91 -33.43 19.76
N GLY A 41 37.73 -34.35 20.72
CA GLY A 41 37.19 -34.05 22.05
C GLY A 41 38.02 -33.10 22.92
N LYS A 42 39.16 -32.59 22.43
CA LYS A 42 39.98 -31.54 23.06
C LYS A 42 40.00 -30.22 22.28
N LEU A 43 39.28 -30.12 21.16
CA LEU A 43 39.28 -28.96 20.27
C LEU A 43 37.90 -28.27 20.28
N ILE A 44 37.92 -26.95 20.46
CA ILE A 44 36.77 -26.07 20.25
C ILE A 44 37.07 -25.18 19.03
N TRP A 45 36.16 -25.14 18.06
CA TRP A 45 36.36 -24.38 16.82
C TRP A 45 35.85 -22.94 16.89
N GLY A 46 36.68 -21.97 16.51
CA GLY A 46 36.27 -20.57 16.47
C GLY A 46 35.46 -20.23 15.21
N VAL A 47 34.28 -19.62 15.33
CA VAL A 47 33.42 -19.20 14.20
C VAL A 47 33.15 -17.69 14.25
N PRO A 48 33.25 -16.94 13.13
CA PRO A 48 33.06 -15.49 13.13
C PRO A 48 31.58 -15.11 12.97
N TYR A 49 31.11 -14.17 13.78
CA TYR A 49 29.78 -13.52 13.65
C TYR A 49 29.91 -12.11 13.04
N TYR A 50 30.91 -11.95 12.18
CA TYR A 50 31.21 -10.75 11.44
C TYR A 50 31.76 -11.13 10.06
N GLY A 51 31.75 -10.18 9.15
CA GLY A 51 32.34 -10.32 7.84
C GLY A 51 33.29 -9.18 7.52
N ARG A 52 33.77 -9.15 6.29
CA ARG A 52 34.64 -8.09 5.78
C ARG A 52 34.30 -7.71 4.35
N THR A 53 34.51 -6.46 3.99
CA THR A 53 34.42 -5.94 2.62
C THR A 53 35.77 -5.45 2.12
N TRP A 54 35.99 -5.57 0.81
CA TRP A 54 37.20 -5.10 0.12
C TRP A 54 36.86 -4.37 -1.17
N PRO A 55 37.57 -3.28 -1.50
CA PRO A 55 37.66 -2.79 -2.86
C PRO A 55 38.46 -3.75 -3.74
N THR A 56 37.91 -4.10 -4.90
CA THR A 56 38.41 -5.12 -5.80
C THR A 56 38.50 -4.63 -7.25
N SER A 57 39.42 -5.24 -7.98
CA SER A 57 39.72 -4.91 -9.39
C SER A 57 38.67 -5.41 -10.39
N SER A 58 37.82 -6.35 -9.98
CA SER A 58 36.77 -6.93 -10.82
C SER A 58 35.59 -7.38 -9.97
N ASN A 59 34.51 -7.82 -10.60
CA ASN A 59 33.36 -8.37 -9.90
C ASN A 59 33.42 -9.90 -9.71
N LEU A 60 34.49 -10.58 -10.13
CA LEU A 60 34.56 -12.05 -10.10
C LEU A 60 34.88 -12.55 -8.69
N LEU A 61 34.21 -13.62 -8.24
CA LEU A 61 34.45 -14.27 -6.95
C LEU A 61 35.95 -14.37 -6.60
N ASN A 62 36.29 -13.95 -5.37
CA ASN A 62 37.66 -13.82 -4.87
C ASN A 62 38.59 -12.94 -5.72
N ALA A 63 38.07 -11.79 -6.18
CA ALA A 63 38.85 -10.85 -6.98
C ALA A 63 40.07 -10.31 -6.22
N THR A 64 41.09 -9.91 -6.98
CA THR A 64 42.27 -9.23 -6.45
C THR A 64 41.85 -7.90 -5.81
N THR A 65 42.26 -7.70 -4.57
CA THR A 65 42.03 -6.45 -3.81
C THR A 65 42.86 -5.32 -4.39
N ILE A 66 42.37 -4.10 -4.33
CA ILE A 66 43.10 -2.94 -4.88
C ILE A 66 44.29 -2.56 -3.99
N ASP A 67 44.07 -2.44 -2.69
CA ASP A 67 45.09 -2.02 -1.71
C ASP A 67 45.24 -2.99 -0.52
N GLY A 68 44.47 -4.09 -0.53
CA GLY A 68 44.43 -5.09 0.53
C GLY A 68 43.65 -4.66 1.78
N ILE A 69 43.14 -3.42 1.84
CA ILE A 69 42.45 -2.88 3.01
C ILE A 69 41.01 -3.39 3.03
N SER A 70 40.55 -3.81 4.22
CA SER A 70 39.20 -4.32 4.43
C SER A 70 38.46 -3.57 5.52
N HIS A 71 37.14 -3.53 5.43
CA HIS A 71 36.26 -3.05 6.50
C HIS A 71 35.44 -4.18 7.09
N ALA A 72 35.47 -4.34 8.42
CA ALA A 72 34.67 -5.36 9.11
C ALA A 72 33.28 -4.83 9.46
N TYR A 73 32.25 -5.64 9.28
CA TYR A 73 30.89 -5.36 9.73
C TYR A 73 30.32 -6.55 10.50
N TYR A 74 29.41 -6.25 11.41
CA TYR A 74 28.58 -7.28 12.05
C TYR A 74 27.63 -7.91 11.03
N TYR A 75 27.00 -9.03 11.42
CA TYR A 75 26.05 -9.75 10.58
C TYR A 75 24.99 -8.83 9.94
N THR A 76 24.38 -7.94 10.73
CA THR A 76 23.31 -7.04 10.26
C THR A 76 23.77 -6.06 9.19
N GLY A 77 25.01 -5.56 9.30
CA GLY A 77 25.62 -4.69 8.29
C GLY A 77 25.75 -5.41 6.95
N HIS A 78 26.24 -6.65 6.96
CA HIS A 78 26.33 -7.45 5.74
C HIS A 78 24.97 -7.93 5.22
N LEU A 79 24.03 -8.27 6.09
CA LEU A 79 22.67 -8.66 5.71
C LEU A 79 21.96 -7.53 4.95
N ALA A 80 22.10 -6.28 5.41
CA ALA A 80 21.55 -5.11 4.72
C ALA A 80 22.16 -4.93 3.32
N GLN A 81 23.48 -5.08 3.21
CA GLN A 81 24.20 -4.97 1.93
C GLN A 81 23.83 -6.09 0.96
N ALA A 82 23.78 -7.34 1.43
CA ALA A 82 23.36 -8.49 0.63
C ALA A 82 21.90 -8.37 0.17
N THR A 83 21.01 -7.82 1.01
CA THR A 83 19.62 -7.53 0.64
C THR A 83 19.54 -6.47 -0.46
N GLN A 84 20.37 -5.43 -0.37
CA GLN A 84 20.38 -4.33 -1.32
C GLN A 84 21.00 -4.72 -2.68
N PHE A 85 22.12 -5.43 -2.67
CA PHE A 85 22.93 -5.69 -3.86
C PHE A 85 22.80 -7.12 -4.41
N GLY A 86 22.07 -7.97 -3.71
CA GLY A 86 21.86 -9.37 -4.05
C GLY A 86 22.89 -10.28 -3.38
N ARG A 87 22.38 -11.26 -2.63
CA ARG A 87 23.18 -12.34 -2.03
C ARG A 87 23.63 -13.32 -3.10
N LEU A 88 24.93 -13.61 -3.11
CA LEU A 88 25.60 -14.64 -3.89
C LEU A 88 26.17 -15.72 -2.96
N TRP A 89 26.55 -16.87 -3.51
CA TRP A 89 27.09 -18.01 -2.76
C TRP A 89 28.44 -18.42 -3.35
N ASP A 90 29.44 -18.57 -2.49
CA ASP A 90 30.71 -19.24 -2.81
C ASP A 90 30.57 -20.72 -2.46
N ASP A 91 30.55 -21.58 -3.48
CA ASP A 91 30.35 -23.01 -3.27
C ASP A 91 31.59 -23.73 -2.73
N VAL A 92 32.79 -23.16 -2.89
CA VAL A 92 34.03 -23.75 -2.35
C VAL A 92 34.21 -23.31 -0.91
N GLY A 93 34.14 -22.00 -0.65
CA GLY A 93 34.25 -21.44 0.70
C GLY A 93 33.02 -21.71 1.58
N LYS A 94 31.90 -22.19 0.99
CA LYS A 94 30.59 -22.38 1.64
C LYS A 94 30.15 -21.16 2.45
N THR A 95 30.31 -19.98 1.86
CA THR A 95 30.10 -18.69 2.52
C THR A 95 29.28 -17.77 1.60
N PRO A 96 28.30 -17.01 2.11
CA PRO A 96 27.62 -16.00 1.32
C PRO A 96 28.52 -14.80 1.05
N TRP A 97 28.26 -14.13 -0.07
CA TRP A 97 28.94 -12.90 -0.43
C TRP A 97 28.03 -12.00 -1.27
N TYR A 98 28.47 -10.77 -1.50
CA TYR A 98 27.80 -9.83 -2.40
C TYR A 98 28.85 -8.96 -3.07
N ARG A 99 28.42 -8.27 -4.14
CA ARG A 99 29.28 -7.35 -4.89
C ARG A 99 28.51 -6.17 -5.43
N TYR A 100 29.14 -5.02 -5.51
CA TYR A 100 28.57 -3.83 -6.16
C TYR A 100 29.66 -2.93 -6.74
N TRP A 101 29.27 -2.08 -7.69
CA TRP A 101 30.16 -1.05 -8.23
C TRP A 101 30.03 0.23 -7.40
N ASP A 102 31.11 0.69 -6.78
CA ASP A 102 31.18 1.99 -6.14
C ASP A 102 31.56 3.03 -7.19
N ALA A 103 30.58 3.82 -7.63
CA ALA A 103 30.80 4.85 -8.64
C ALA A 103 31.65 6.03 -8.13
N ALA A 104 31.70 6.27 -6.82
CA ALA A 104 32.50 7.34 -6.23
C ALA A 104 33.97 6.94 -6.14
N ALA A 105 34.24 5.70 -5.74
CA ALA A 105 35.60 5.15 -5.67
C ALA A 105 36.11 4.62 -7.02
N GLY A 106 35.20 4.38 -7.99
CA GLY A 106 35.55 3.88 -9.32
C GLY A 106 36.05 2.44 -9.32
N ASN A 107 35.54 1.60 -8.42
CA ASN A 107 35.95 0.21 -8.25
C ASN A 107 34.79 -0.72 -7.88
N TRP A 108 35.03 -2.02 -7.98
CA TRP A 108 34.12 -3.02 -7.41
C TRP A 108 34.37 -3.14 -5.91
N VAL A 109 33.34 -3.52 -5.17
CA VAL A 109 33.43 -3.90 -3.76
C VAL A 109 32.86 -5.30 -3.62
N GLU A 110 33.59 -6.17 -2.93
CA GLU A 110 33.09 -7.49 -2.51
C GLU A 110 32.96 -7.55 -1.00
N GLY A 111 31.87 -8.16 -0.51
CA GLY A 111 31.66 -8.39 0.91
C GLY A 111 31.35 -9.86 1.20
N TYR A 112 31.99 -10.41 2.22
CA TYR A 112 31.85 -11.80 2.66
C TYR A 112 31.48 -11.84 4.14
N TYR A 113 30.54 -12.69 4.52
CA TYR A 113 30.02 -12.80 5.88
C TYR A 113 29.49 -14.19 6.15
N ASP A 114 29.11 -14.50 7.38
CA ASP A 114 28.43 -15.74 7.73
C ASP A 114 26.94 -15.52 7.97
N ASP A 115 26.11 -16.43 7.48
CA ASP A 115 24.66 -16.43 7.65
C ASP A 115 24.14 -17.81 8.09
N PRO A 116 22.83 -18.01 8.29
CA PRO A 116 22.30 -19.31 8.72
C PRO A 116 22.77 -20.50 7.86
N GLN A 117 22.94 -20.31 6.55
CA GLN A 117 23.34 -21.37 5.63
C GLN A 117 24.82 -21.75 5.84
N SER A 118 25.73 -20.78 5.90
CA SER A 118 27.16 -21.06 6.08
C SER A 118 27.49 -21.53 7.49
N LEU A 119 26.83 -20.98 8.50
CA LEU A 119 26.98 -21.43 9.89
C LEU A 119 26.52 -22.88 10.06
N ALA A 120 25.40 -23.27 9.43
CA ALA A 120 24.94 -24.66 9.49
C ALA A 120 26.00 -25.64 8.96
N VAL A 121 26.66 -25.31 7.85
CA VAL A 121 27.75 -26.13 7.28
C VAL A 121 28.94 -26.21 8.26
N LYS A 122 29.31 -25.08 8.87
CA LYS A 122 30.43 -25.01 9.83
C LYS A 122 30.13 -25.81 11.09
N TYR A 123 28.90 -25.76 11.59
CA TYR A 123 28.47 -26.53 12.76
C TYR A 123 28.34 -28.02 12.47
N ASP A 124 27.88 -28.40 11.28
CA ASP A 124 27.90 -29.80 10.84
C ASP A 124 29.33 -30.36 10.82
N LEU A 125 30.32 -29.55 10.45
CA LEU A 125 31.72 -29.97 10.49
C LEU A 125 32.21 -30.24 11.92
N VAL A 126 31.81 -29.43 12.90
CA VAL A 126 32.12 -29.64 14.33
C VAL A 126 31.63 -31.01 14.78
N ASN A 127 30.38 -31.34 14.46
CA ASN A 127 29.76 -32.64 14.79
C ASN A 127 30.41 -33.80 14.02
N ALA A 128 30.59 -33.66 12.71
CA ALA A 128 31.15 -34.71 11.85
C ALA A 128 32.59 -35.07 12.21
N ARG A 129 33.36 -34.12 12.75
CA ARG A 129 34.76 -34.31 13.17
C ARG A 129 34.90 -34.65 14.65
N GLY A 130 33.79 -34.79 15.39
CA GLY A 130 33.78 -35.13 16.82
C GLY A 130 34.54 -34.11 17.68
N LEU A 131 34.41 -32.82 17.38
CA LEU A 131 35.02 -31.77 18.17
C LEU A 131 34.31 -31.61 19.53
N ALA A 132 34.99 -31.04 20.51
CA ALA A 132 34.40 -30.74 21.83
C ALA A 132 33.33 -29.65 21.77
N GLY A 133 33.32 -28.83 20.71
CA GLY A 133 32.32 -27.80 20.48
C GLY A 133 32.84 -26.67 19.60
N MET A 134 32.20 -25.51 19.71
CA MET A 134 32.57 -24.29 18.99
C MET A 134 32.60 -23.07 19.91
N GLY A 135 33.34 -22.04 19.52
CA GLY A 135 33.41 -20.74 20.19
C GLY A 135 33.10 -19.62 19.20
N MET A 136 32.21 -18.70 19.55
CA MET A 136 31.79 -17.61 18.66
C MET A 136 32.55 -16.32 18.94
N TRP A 137 32.86 -15.57 17.90
CA TRP A 137 33.45 -14.23 18.03
C TRP A 137 32.59 -13.17 17.32
N THR A 138 31.92 -12.28 18.06
CA THR A 138 31.60 -12.38 19.50
C THR A 138 30.10 -12.37 19.73
N LEU A 139 29.71 -12.75 20.95
CA LEU A 139 28.38 -12.44 21.47
C LEU A 139 28.00 -10.98 21.16
N LEU A 140 26.72 -10.74 20.88
CA LEU A 140 26.11 -9.45 20.52
C LEU A 140 26.39 -8.97 19.08
N MET A 141 27.27 -9.61 18.31
CA MET A 141 27.46 -9.28 16.88
C MET A 141 26.35 -9.84 15.97
N ASP A 142 25.48 -10.70 16.51
CA ASP A 142 24.20 -11.11 15.94
C ASP A 142 23.13 -10.02 16.04
N GLN A 143 23.26 -9.07 16.98
CA GLN A 143 22.31 -7.97 17.23
C GLN A 143 20.85 -8.42 17.40
N GLY A 144 20.59 -9.55 18.05
CA GLY A 144 19.22 -10.02 18.34
C GLY A 144 18.55 -10.80 17.20
N HIS A 145 19.33 -11.20 16.19
CA HIS A 145 18.87 -12.04 15.10
C HIS A 145 18.78 -13.52 15.53
N ASN A 146 17.60 -13.92 16.00
CA ASN A 146 17.32 -15.28 16.48
C ASN A 146 17.62 -16.36 15.44
N GLU A 147 17.58 -16.07 14.13
CA GLU A 147 17.86 -17.09 13.11
C GLU A 147 19.28 -17.68 13.21
N LEU A 148 20.26 -16.93 13.71
CA LEU A 148 21.62 -17.45 13.93
C LEU A 148 21.67 -18.37 15.15
N TRP A 149 20.92 -18.03 16.20
CA TRP A 149 20.79 -18.84 17.41
C TRP A 149 19.99 -20.12 17.15
N ARG A 150 18.96 -20.09 16.30
CA ARG A 150 18.23 -21.29 15.86
C ARG A 150 19.17 -22.32 15.25
N VAL A 151 20.05 -21.90 14.33
CA VAL A 151 21.01 -22.82 13.71
C VAL A 151 21.98 -23.42 14.75
N LEU A 152 22.37 -22.65 15.76
CA LEU A 152 23.21 -23.15 16.84
C LEU A 152 22.47 -24.21 17.69
N ALA A 153 21.25 -23.90 18.12
CA ALA A 153 20.39 -24.82 18.86
C ALA A 153 20.08 -26.07 18.04
N ASP A 154 19.78 -25.91 16.75
CA ASP A 154 19.51 -27.00 15.81
C ASP A 154 20.63 -28.04 15.77
N LYS A 155 21.89 -27.57 15.80
CA LYS A 155 23.06 -28.41 15.61
C LYS A 155 23.64 -28.99 16.90
N PHE A 156 23.41 -28.35 18.05
CA PHE A 156 24.10 -28.71 19.30
C PHE A 156 23.18 -28.98 20.50
N VAL A 157 21.90 -28.65 20.42
CA VAL A 157 20.95 -28.82 21.53
C VAL A 157 19.89 -29.84 21.13
N ASP A 158 19.74 -30.91 21.89
CA ASP A 158 18.61 -31.83 21.73
C ASP A 158 17.48 -31.40 22.67
N ASP A 159 16.60 -30.53 22.15
CA ASP A 159 15.45 -30.01 22.88
C ASP A 159 14.14 -30.48 22.26
N THR A 160 13.31 -31.10 23.09
CA THR A 160 11.98 -31.61 22.72
C THR A 160 10.89 -31.05 23.62
N GLU A 161 11.22 -30.19 24.58
CA GLU A 161 10.28 -29.64 25.55
C GLU A 161 9.86 -28.24 25.12
N PRO A 162 8.56 -27.92 25.09
CA PRO A 162 8.14 -26.57 24.75
C PRO A 162 8.39 -25.59 25.91
N PRO A 163 8.50 -24.28 25.61
CA PRO A 163 8.55 -23.26 26.65
C PRO A 163 7.33 -23.29 27.57
N VAL A 164 7.52 -22.83 28.80
CA VAL A 164 6.46 -22.77 29.82
C VAL A 164 6.30 -21.37 30.39
N GLY A 165 5.06 -20.96 30.65
CA GLY A 165 4.74 -19.66 31.27
C GLY A 165 3.39 -19.13 30.83
N GLY A 166 3.18 -17.81 30.95
CA GLY A 166 1.85 -17.26 30.78
C GLY A 166 1.73 -15.73 30.80
N ILE A 167 0.48 -15.27 30.83
CA ILE A 167 0.11 -13.86 30.91
C ILE A 167 0.40 -13.35 32.33
N SER A 168 1.12 -12.24 32.45
CA SER A 168 1.34 -11.56 33.73
C SER A 168 0.01 -11.13 34.34
N LEU A 169 -0.09 -11.15 35.68
CA LEU A 169 -1.36 -10.85 36.37
C LEU A 169 -1.92 -9.49 35.97
N LEU A 170 -3.17 -9.48 35.51
CA LEU A 170 -3.91 -8.28 35.16
C LEU A 170 -4.78 -7.84 36.35
N PRO A 171 -4.94 -6.51 36.57
CA PRO A 171 -5.96 -6.00 37.48
C PRO A 171 -7.35 -6.41 36.98
N PRO A 172 -8.32 -6.64 37.89
CA PRO A 172 -9.63 -7.13 37.49
C PRO A 172 -10.43 -6.11 36.67
N THR A 173 -10.20 -4.82 36.92
CA THR A 173 -10.80 -3.68 36.22
C THR A 173 -9.76 -2.58 36.07
N VAL A 174 -9.79 -1.86 34.95
CA VAL A 174 -9.01 -0.63 34.73
C VAL A 174 -9.91 0.50 34.28
N ASP A 175 -9.61 1.70 34.77
CA ASP A 175 -10.20 2.95 34.33
C ASP A 175 -9.52 3.44 33.04
N ALA A 176 -9.67 2.66 31.97
CA ALA A 176 -8.99 2.88 30.71
C ALA A 176 -9.68 2.14 29.56
N SER A 177 -9.61 2.70 28.34
CA SER A 177 -10.00 2.01 27.11
C SER A 177 -8.89 1.11 26.54
N ALA A 178 -7.69 1.16 27.12
CA ALA A 178 -6.56 0.35 26.74
C ALA A 178 -5.76 -0.11 27.97
N ILE A 179 -5.08 -1.25 27.85
CA ILE A 179 -4.24 -1.83 28.91
C ILE A 179 -2.96 -2.43 28.30
N LYS A 180 -1.84 -2.28 29.01
CA LYS A 180 -0.61 -2.99 28.67
C LYS A 180 -0.71 -4.43 29.20
N VAL A 181 -0.79 -5.39 28.29
CA VAL A 181 -0.76 -6.83 28.60
C VAL A 181 0.68 -7.30 28.45
N SER A 182 1.19 -8.02 29.45
CA SER A 182 2.56 -8.56 29.44
C SER A 182 2.51 -10.07 29.64
N TRP A 183 3.57 -10.77 29.22
CA TRP A 183 3.72 -12.21 29.39
C TRP A 183 5.17 -12.57 29.69
N LYS A 184 5.34 -13.71 30.33
CA LYS A 184 6.63 -14.26 30.72
C LYS A 184 6.61 -15.76 30.46
N THR A 185 7.61 -16.24 29.74
CA THR A 185 7.86 -17.68 29.59
C THR A 185 9.34 -17.96 29.83
N ILE A 186 9.63 -19.20 30.16
CA ILE A 186 10.97 -19.74 30.37
C ILE A 186 11.08 -20.96 29.48
N ASP A 187 12.23 -21.07 28.84
CA ASP A 187 12.70 -22.31 28.25
C ASP A 187 14.05 -22.67 28.88
N TYR A 188 14.24 -23.93 29.25
CA TYR A 188 15.43 -24.37 30.00
C TYR A 188 16.55 -24.91 29.10
N ALA A 189 16.32 -25.06 27.80
CA ALA A 189 17.23 -25.71 26.87
C ALA A 189 17.60 -24.82 25.68
N SER A 190 16.72 -24.68 24.69
CA SER A 190 17.02 -23.94 23.45
C SER A 190 16.71 -22.44 23.52
N GLY A 191 15.93 -21.97 24.47
CA GLY A 191 15.51 -20.58 24.60
C GLY A 191 14.27 -20.24 23.75
N VAL A 192 13.59 -19.16 24.12
CA VAL A 192 12.32 -18.75 23.48
C VAL A 192 12.58 -17.96 22.20
N ASP A 193 11.94 -18.36 21.10
CA ASP A 193 12.02 -17.68 19.82
C ASP A 193 10.94 -16.59 19.66
N SER A 194 9.67 -16.97 19.80
CA SER A 194 8.54 -16.08 19.53
C SER A 194 7.28 -16.43 20.32
N TYR A 195 6.33 -15.52 20.30
CA TYR A 195 5.05 -15.61 21.00
C TYR A 195 3.88 -15.41 20.04
N ASP A 196 2.82 -16.20 20.25
CA ASP A 196 1.48 -15.88 19.78
C ASP A 196 0.62 -15.46 20.97
N VAL A 197 -0.09 -14.34 20.83
CA VAL A 197 -0.99 -13.82 21.87
C VAL A 197 -2.40 -13.74 21.33
N GLN A 198 -3.34 -14.33 22.06
CA GLN A 198 -4.75 -14.33 21.72
C GLN A 198 -5.58 -13.62 22.77
N GLN A 199 -6.70 -13.06 22.32
CA GLN A 199 -7.71 -12.46 23.17
C GLN A 199 -9.10 -12.98 22.83
N ARG A 200 -10.00 -12.90 23.80
CA ARG A 200 -11.44 -13.03 23.58
C ARG A 200 -12.22 -12.10 24.49
N ARG A 201 -13.43 -11.75 24.07
CA ARG A 201 -14.42 -11.14 24.99
C ARG A 201 -14.92 -12.21 25.95
N VAL A 202 -15.03 -11.88 27.23
CA VAL A 202 -15.63 -12.78 28.24
C VAL A 202 -17.07 -13.10 27.81
N GLY A 203 -17.42 -14.39 27.81
CA GLY A 203 -18.68 -14.92 27.31
C GLY A 203 -18.63 -15.43 25.86
N SER A 204 -17.55 -15.17 25.11
CA SER A 204 -17.29 -15.81 23.82
C SER A 204 -16.52 -17.12 24.00
N SER A 205 -16.83 -18.13 23.20
CA SER A 205 -16.02 -19.35 23.09
C SER A 205 -14.86 -19.21 22.10
N THR A 206 -14.84 -18.16 21.27
CA THR A 206 -13.88 -17.99 20.18
C THR A 206 -12.70 -17.12 20.60
N TRP A 207 -11.49 -17.62 20.37
CA TRP A 207 -10.26 -16.86 20.52
C TRP A 207 -9.86 -16.20 19.21
N SER A 208 -9.43 -14.95 19.28
CA SER A 208 -8.89 -14.20 18.14
C SER A 208 -7.39 -13.96 18.34
N ALA A 209 -6.62 -14.13 17.26
CA ALA A 209 -5.22 -13.72 17.22
C ALA A 209 -5.13 -12.19 17.41
N TRP A 210 -4.33 -11.76 18.38
CA TRP A 210 -4.01 -10.35 18.59
C TRP A 210 -2.59 -10.04 18.12
N LEU A 211 -1.61 -10.88 18.50
CA LEU A 211 -0.25 -10.84 18.01
C LEU A 211 0.16 -12.23 17.56
N SER A 212 0.94 -12.31 16.49
CA SER A 212 1.50 -13.56 15.98
C SER A 212 2.97 -13.40 15.67
N ASP A 213 3.73 -14.45 15.95
CA ASP A 213 5.18 -14.51 15.74
C ASP A 213 5.92 -13.27 16.26
N THR A 214 5.54 -12.78 17.44
CA THR A 214 6.14 -11.59 18.04
C THR A 214 7.26 -11.96 18.99
N GLN A 215 8.36 -11.21 18.99
CA GLN A 215 9.41 -11.31 20.00
C GLN A 215 9.15 -10.39 21.21
N ALA A 216 8.11 -9.56 21.17
CA ALA A 216 7.75 -8.69 22.28
C ALA A 216 7.28 -9.52 23.48
N THR A 217 7.50 -9.01 24.69
CA THR A 217 7.00 -9.58 25.96
C THR A 217 5.82 -8.81 26.54
N SER A 218 5.39 -7.74 25.85
CA SER A 218 4.22 -6.96 26.21
C SER A 218 3.71 -6.13 25.04
N ALA A 219 2.43 -5.77 25.06
CA ALA A 219 1.83 -4.86 24.09
C ALA A 219 0.61 -4.13 24.67
N TRP A 220 0.23 -3.00 24.07
CA TRP A 220 -0.99 -2.27 24.42
C TRP A 220 -2.20 -2.84 23.69
N PHE A 221 -3.19 -3.32 24.44
CA PHE A 221 -4.47 -3.77 23.92
C PHE A 221 -5.54 -2.68 24.12
N SER A 222 -6.21 -2.29 23.04
CA SER A 222 -7.36 -1.37 23.07
C SER A 222 -8.65 -2.16 22.86
N GLY A 223 -9.65 -1.92 23.72
CA GLY A 223 -10.92 -2.64 23.67
C GLY A 223 -12.12 -1.74 23.90
N ALA A 224 -13.30 -2.30 23.65
CA ALA A 224 -14.57 -1.60 23.88
C ALA A 224 -14.78 -1.28 25.38
N SER A 225 -15.23 -0.06 25.66
CA SER A 225 -15.60 0.41 27.00
C SER A 225 -16.67 -0.47 27.64
N GLY A 226 -16.52 -0.73 28.93
CA GLY A 226 -17.38 -1.59 29.75
C GLY A 226 -17.24 -3.09 29.48
N THR A 227 -16.32 -3.52 28.61
CA THR A 227 -16.17 -4.91 28.17
C THR A 227 -15.02 -5.60 28.89
N SER A 228 -15.22 -6.88 29.25
CA SER A 228 -14.17 -7.73 29.78
C SER A 228 -13.50 -8.55 28.70
N TYR A 229 -12.18 -8.60 28.75
CA TYR A 229 -11.33 -9.35 27.84
C TYR A 229 -10.48 -10.35 28.62
N GLU A 230 -10.22 -11.49 27.99
CA GLU A 230 -9.36 -12.54 28.50
C GLU A 230 -8.20 -12.75 27.52
N PHE A 231 -7.01 -12.98 28.06
CA PHE A 231 -5.79 -13.15 27.29
C PHE A 231 -5.15 -14.51 27.55
N ARG A 232 -4.48 -15.04 26.53
CA ARG A 232 -3.57 -16.19 26.62
C ARG A 232 -2.39 -16.03 25.68
N VAL A 233 -1.30 -16.70 26.01
CA VAL A 233 -0.05 -16.69 25.23
C VAL A 233 0.41 -18.13 24.97
N SER A 234 1.07 -18.34 23.84
CA SER A 234 1.78 -19.57 23.46
C SER A 234 3.16 -19.17 22.96
N ALA A 235 4.20 -19.65 23.63
CA ALA A 235 5.58 -19.45 23.22
C ALA A 235 6.07 -20.60 22.33
N THR A 236 6.95 -20.29 21.39
CA THR A 236 7.68 -21.25 20.56
C THR A 236 9.18 -21.08 20.86
N ASP A 237 9.89 -22.18 21.05
CA ASP A 237 11.36 -22.15 21.25
C ASP A 237 12.12 -22.06 19.91
N LEU A 238 13.45 -22.01 19.98
CA LEU A 238 14.32 -21.96 18.79
C LEU A 238 14.32 -23.26 17.97
N LYS A 239 13.76 -24.36 18.50
CA LYS A 239 13.68 -25.69 17.87
C LYS A 239 12.28 -25.98 17.29
N GLY A 240 11.35 -25.04 17.44
CA GLY A 240 9.97 -25.15 16.97
C GLY A 240 9.03 -25.89 17.93
N ASN A 241 9.48 -26.27 19.12
CA ASN A 241 8.59 -26.79 20.15
C ASN A 241 7.69 -25.66 20.64
N ARG A 242 6.38 -25.89 20.61
CA ARG A 242 5.38 -24.86 20.88
C ARG A 242 4.57 -25.19 22.11
N GLN A 243 4.51 -24.22 23.02
CA GLN A 243 3.68 -24.27 24.21
C GLN A 243 2.22 -24.51 23.80
N PRO A 244 1.55 -25.56 24.31
CA PRO A 244 0.13 -25.77 24.04
C PRO A 244 -0.71 -24.63 24.63
N TRP A 245 -1.80 -24.27 23.97
CA TRP A 245 -2.73 -23.28 24.50
C TRP A 245 -3.34 -23.75 25.82
N VAL A 246 -3.02 -23.04 26.91
CA VAL A 246 -3.61 -23.32 28.22
C VAL A 246 -4.95 -22.60 28.36
N SER A 247 -5.96 -23.36 28.78
CA SER A 247 -7.31 -22.85 28.99
C SER A 247 -7.39 -22.15 30.34
N VAL A 248 -7.95 -20.95 30.39
CA VAL A 248 -8.22 -20.28 31.66
C VAL A 248 -9.69 -20.49 32.05
N PRO A 249 -9.97 -20.93 33.29
CA PRO A 249 -11.33 -21.16 33.77
C PRO A 249 -12.12 -19.86 33.95
N ALA A 250 -13.43 -19.92 33.71
CA ALA A 250 -14.37 -18.80 33.82
C ALA A 250 -14.57 -18.32 35.27
N GLN A 251 -15.12 -17.11 35.45
CA GLN A 251 -15.50 -16.57 36.77
C GLN A 251 -16.48 -17.51 37.49
N PRO A 252 -16.08 -18.15 38.60
CA PRO A 252 -16.97 -19.08 39.28
C PRO A 252 -17.89 -18.35 40.27
N ALA A 253 -19.09 -18.89 40.47
CA ALA A 253 -20.03 -18.40 41.48
C ALA A 253 -19.64 -18.78 42.93
N GLY A 254 -18.67 -19.71 43.09
CA GLY A 254 -18.21 -20.25 44.36
C GLY A 254 -16.81 -20.84 44.24
N LEU A 255 -16.21 -21.24 45.37
CA LEU A 255 -14.89 -21.88 45.37
C LEU A 255 -14.99 -23.24 44.68
N THR A 256 -14.30 -23.41 43.55
CA THR A 256 -14.36 -24.62 42.71
C THR A 256 -12.95 -25.02 42.29
N ALA A 257 -12.64 -26.32 42.25
CA ALA A 257 -11.34 -26.78 41.77
C ALA A 257 -11.12 -26.38 40.29
N GLY A 258 -9.88 -26.02 39.95
CA GLY A 258 -9.52 -25.40 38.69
C GLY A 258 -10.08 -23.99 38.54
N THR A 259 -10.17 -23.18 39.61
CA THR A 259 -10.59 -21.77 39.53
C THR A 259 -9.80 -20.93 40.52
N PHE A 260 -10.02 -19.61 40.57
CA PHE A 260 -9.24 -18.70 41.41
C PHE A 260 -10.01 -18.20 42.63
N ALA A 261 -9.26 -17.97 43.70
CA ALA A 261 -9.74 -17.29 44.90
C ALA A 261 -8.82 -16.12 45.27
N ARG A 262 -9.39 -15.15 45.98
CA ARG A 262 -8.68 -14.06 46.64
C ARG A 262 -8.68 -14.28 48.15
N VAL A 263 -7.54 -14.08 48.78
CA VAL A 263 -7.40 -14.06 50.23
C VAL A 263 -8.08 -12.82 50.80
N ALA A 264 -8.97 -12.99 51.78
CA ALA A 264 -9.77 -11.93 52.39
C ALA A 264 -9.27 -11.47 53.77
N VAL A 265 -8.18 -12.07 54.27
CA VAL A 265 -7.62 -11.81 55.60
C VAL A 265 -6.12 -11.54 55.50
N ASP A 266 -5.58 -10.72 56.42
CA ASP A 266 -4.20 -10.20 56.31
C ASP A 266 -3.09 -11.23 56.54
N SER A 267 -3.40 -12.42 57.04
CA SER A 267 -2.42 -13.47 57.31
C SER A 267 -3.04 -14.86 57.25
N LEU A 268 -3.29 -15.36 56.04
CA LEU A 268 -3.77 -16.73 55.84
C LEU A 268 -2.61 -17.71 55.82
N ASN A 269 -2.62 -18.66 56.76
CA ASN A 269 -1.61 -19.73 56.81
C ASN A 269 -1.79 -20.72 55.66
N VAL A 270 -0.70 -20.99 54.95
CA VAL A 270 -0.57 -22.11 54.02
C VAL A 270 0.13 -23.25 54.74
N ARG A 271 -0.45 -24.45 54.71
CA ARG A 271 0.03 -25.63 55.44
C ARG A 271 0.43 -26.78 54.52
N GLY A 272 1.23 -27.71 55.05
CA GLY A 272 1.66 -28.92 54.35
C GLY A 272 0.55 -29.95 54.09
N GLY A 273 -0.61 -29.82 54.73
CA GLY A 273 -1.73 -30.72 54.59
C GLY A 273 -3.06 -30.08 55.02
N ALA A 274 -4.17 -30.78 54.76
CA ALA A 274 -5.51 -30.35 55.13
C ALA A 274 -5.74 -30.56 56.64
N GLY A 275 -5.32 -29.59 57.46
CA GLY A 275 -5.50 -29.61 58.91
C GLY A 275 -4.58 -28.64 59.64
N THR A 276 -4.98 -28.23 60.83
CA THR A 276 -4.26 -27.30 61.70
C THR A 276 -2.99 -27.89 62.34
N ALA A 277 -2.90 -29.22 62.42
CA ALA A 277 -1.73 -29.93 62.95
C ALA A 277 -0.53 -29.95 61.97
N TYR A 278 -0.76 -29.70 60.67
CA TYR A 278 0.31 -29.67 59.67
C TYR A 278 1.17 -28.40 59.79
N PRO A 279 2.49 -28.48 59.47
CA PRO A 279 3.38 -27.33 59.54
C PRO A 279 2.93 -26.19 58.61
N ILE A 280 3.13 -24.95 59.05
CA ILE A 280 2.92 -23.74 58.23
C ILE A 280 4.11 -23.61 57.29
N LEU A 281 3.83 -23.61 55.98
CA LEU A 281 4.82 -23.46 54.92
C LEU A 281 5.04 -21.99 54.54
N SER A 282 3.98 -21.17 54.59
CA SER A 282 3.98 -19.76 54.22
C SER A 282 2.76 -19.06 54.81
N THR A 283 2.75 -17.73 54.78
CA THR A 283 1.56 -16.89 55.02
C THR A 283 1.22 -16.09 53.77
N LEU A 284 -0.07 -15.87 53.52
CA LEU A 284 -0.58 -15.06 52.41
C LEU A 284 -1.24 -13.79 52.93
N PRO A 285 -0.92 -12.62 52.35
CA PRO A 285 -1.58 -11.37 52.71
C PRO A 285 -2.98 -11.27 52.10
N SER A 286 -3.78 -10.35 52.63
CA SER A 286 -5.07 -9.97 52.05
C SER A 286 -4.87 -9.47 50.62
N GLY A 287 -5.78 -9.86 49.73
CA GLY A 287 -5.73 -9.52 48.30
C GLY A 287 -4.92 -10.49 47.44
N ALA A 288 -4.12 -11.40 48.01
CA ALA A 288 -3.36 -12.39 47.24
C ALA A 288 -4.31 -13.28 46.42
N VAL A 289 -3.95 -13.51 45.15
CA VAL A 289 -4.69 -14.42 44.25
C VAL A 289 -4.05 -15.79 44.31
N ILE A 290 -4.87 -16.83 44.41
CA ILE A 290 -4.44 -18.23 44.45
C ILE A 290 -5.27 -19.06 43.47
N ASP A 291 -4.65 -20.10 42.92
CA ASP A 291 -5.32 -21.11 42.12
C ASP A 291 -5.78 -22.28 43.00
N LEU A 292 -7.03 -22.69 42.86
CA LEU A 292 -7.66 -23.77 43.61
C LEU A 292 -7.44 -25.09 42.87
N LEU A 293 -6.42 -25.85 43.22
CA LEU A 293 -6.08 -27.10 42.53
C LEU A 293 -7.07 -28.23 42.83
N ALA A 294 -7.49 -28.37 44.10
CA ALA A 294 -8.41 -29.43 44.54
C ALA A 294 -9.05 -29.11 45.90
N GLY A 295 -10.17 -29.75 46.21
CA GLY A 295 -10.91 -29.60 47.48
C GLY A 295 -12.42 -29.40 47.28
N PRO A 296 -13.17 -29.13 48.36
CA PRO A 296 -12.70 -29.00 49.73
C PRO A 296 -12.49 -30.34 50.44
N ILE A 297 -11.59 -30.37 51.42
CA ILE A 297 -11.45 -31.46 52.42
C ILE A 297 -11.86 -30.91 53.78
N SER A 298 -12.83 -31.54 54.45
CA SER A 298 -13.25 -31.12 55.79
C SER A 298 -12.31 -31.68 56.87
N ALA A 299 -11.70 -30.80 57.66
CA ALA A 299 -10.84 -31.17 58.80
C ALA A 299 -10.76 -30.03 59.83
N ASP A 300 -10.70 -30.37 61.11
CA ASP A 300 -10.60 -29.43 62.24
C ASP A 300 -11.66 -28.31 62.26
N GLY A 301 -12.85 -28.58 61.70
CA GLY A 301 -13.92 -27.58 61.59
C GLY A 301 -13.77 -26.60 60.42
N TYR A 302 -12.80 -26.80 59.53
CA TYR A 302 -12.56 -25.98 58.34
C TYR A 302 -12.75 -26.78 57.04
N SER A 303 -13.02 -26.06 55.94
CA SER A 303 -12.93 -26.59 54.58
C SER A 303 -11.57 -26.22 53.98
N TRP A 304 -10.71 -27.21 53.76
CA TRP A 304 -9.35 -27.03 53.26
C TRP A 304 -9.26 -27.21 51.74
N TRP A 305 -8.53 -26.33 51.09
CA TRP A 305 -8.27 -26.37 49.65
C TRP A 305 -6.79 -26.53 49.38
N ARG A 306 -6.44 -27.43 48.45
CA ARG A 306 -5.10 -27.51 47.88
C ARG A 306 -4.95 -26.39 46.85
N VAL A 307 -3.92 -25.57 46.99
CA VAL A 307 -3.76 -24.34 46.19
C VAL A 307 -2.35 -24.17 45.67
N GLN A 308 -2.22 -23.49 44.53
CA GLN A 308 -0.96 -22.89 44.07
C GLN A 308 -0.99 -21.39 44.39
N TYR A 309 0.15 -20.83 44.82
CA TYR A 309 0.25 -19.43 45.24
C TYR A 309 1.61 -18.80 44.92
N GLY A 310 1.69 -17.47 45.01
CA GLY A 310 2.94 -16.72 44.88
C GLY A 310 3.43 -16.55 43.44
N PHE A 311 2.57 -16.74 42.46
CA PHE A 311 2.91 -16.61 41.03
C PHE A 311 2.73 -15.17 40.51
N THR A 312 3.53 -14.79 39.49
CA THR A 312 3.47 -13.47 38.81
C THR A 312 2.85 -13.51 37.42
N GLU A 313 2.59 -14.70 36.90
CA GLU A 313 2.01 -14.97 35.59
C GLU A 313 1.10 -16.19 35.64
N TRP A 314 0.26 -16.37 34.63
CA TRP A 314 -0.64 -17.50 34.54
C TRP A 314 -0.73 -18.09 33.11
N PRO A 315 -0.57 -19.41 32.94
CA PRO A 315 -0.18 -20.38 33.98
C PRO A 315 1.25 -20.11 34.46
N SER A 316 1.49 -20.34 35.75
CA SER A 316 2.83 -20.15 36.32
C SER A 316 3.60 -21.45 36.33
N SER A 317 4.82 -21.38 35.80
CA SER A 317 5.82 -22.44 35.84
C SER A 317 6.94 -22.20 36.85
N ASP A 318 7.00 -21.01 37.46
CA ASP A 318 7.91 -20.72 38.56
C ASP A 318 7.56 -21.62 39.76
N TYR A 319 8.58 -22.23 40.39
CA TYR A 319 8.50 -23.20 41.52
C TYR A 319 7.13 -23.15 42.21
N PRO A 320 6.15 -23.99 41.81
CA PRO A 320 4.78 -23.81 42.23
C PRO A 320 4.73 -24.06 43.72
N ARG A 321 4.60 -22.98 44.49
CA ARG A 321 4.40 -23.11 45.92
C ARG A 321 3.01 -23.70 46.08
N ILE A 322 2.96 -24.95 46.50
CA ILE A 322 1.73 -25.70 46.70
C ILE A 322 1.55 -25.90 48.20
N GLY A 323 0.31 -25.81 48.67
CA GLY A 323 -0.04 -26.15 50.04
C GLY A 323 -1.55 -26.17 50.23
N PHE A 324 -1.97 -26.17 51.49
CA PHE A 324 -3.36 -26.18 51.89
C PHE A 324 -3.73 -24.93 52.67
N VAL A 325 -4.86 -24.33 52.32
CA VAL A 325 -5.44 -23.17 53.01
C VAL A 325 -6.86 -23.48 53.45
N ALA A 326 -7.26 -22.94 54.61
CA ALA A 326 -8.65 -22.99 55.05
C ALA A 326 -9.48 -21.94 54.29
N ALA A 327 -10.70 -22.29 53.87
CA ALA A 327 -11.60 -21.40 53.13
C ALA A 327 -12.29 -20.35 54.01
N GLY A 328 -12.41 -20.59 55.32
CA GLY A 328 -13.13 -19.75 56.26
C GLY A 328 -13.41 -20.47 57.57
N SER A 329 -13.88 -19.73 58.56
CA SER A 329 -14.28 -20.22 59.88
C SER A 329 -15.76 -19.88 60.17
N GLY A 330 -16.23 -20.23 61.36
CA GLY A 330 -17.53 -19.75 61.86
C GLY A 330 -17.65 -18.22 61.99
N SER A 331 -16.54 -17.47 61.90
CA SER A 331 -16.53 -16.01 61.95
C SER A 331 -16.46 -15.33 60.57
N GLY A 332 -16.37 -16.09 59.48
CA GLY A 332 -16.37 -15.55 58.11
C GLY A 332 -15.39 -16.24 57.14
N PRO A 333 -15.46 -15.88 55.85
CA PRO A 333 -14.60 -16.47 54.82
C PRO A 333 -13.16 -15.95 54.90
N TYR A 334 -12.20 -16.84 54.67
CA TYR A 334 -10.79 -16.51 54.42
C TYR A 334 -10.49 -16.41 52.92
N LEU A 335 -11.27 -17.12 52.10
CA LEU A 335 -11.18 -17.11 50.65
C LEU A 335 -12.50 -16.63 50.04
N VAL A 336 -12.39 -15.78 49.02
CA VAL A 336 -13.52 -15.33 48.22
C VAL A 336 -13.26 -15.67 46.75
N PRO A 337 -14.24 -16.23 46.01
CA PRO A 337 -14.07 -16.49 44.57
C PRO A 337 -13.67 -15.23 43.80
N THR A 338 -12.82 -15.35 42.79
CA THR A 338 -12.38 -14.20 41.98
C THR A 338 -12.21 -14.57 40.50
N GLN A 339 -12.20 -13.59 39.59
CA GLN A 339 -11.88 -13.86 38.19
C GLN A 339 -10.48 -14.41 38.05
N ALA A 340 -10.28 -15.14 36.97
CA ALA A 340 -8.95 -15.43 36.49
C ALA A 340 -8.10 -14.15 36.33
N PRO A 341 -6.82 -14.21 36.70
CA PRO A 341 -5.91 -13.07 36.64
C PRO A 341 -5.50 -12.70 35.20
N THR A 342 -5.97 -13.43 34.20
CA THR A 342 -5.82 -13.09 32.78
C THR A 342 -7.03 -12.36 32.21
N ILE A 343 -8.05 -12.09 33.04
CA ILE A 343 -9.25 -11.34 32.68
C ILE A 343 -9.16 -9.93 33.24
N VAL A 344 -9.47 -8.94 32.40
CA VAL A 344 -9.58 -7.54 32.77
C VAL A 344 -10.81 -6.91 32.17
N ARG A 345 -11.51 -6.09 32.97
CA ARG A 345 -12.59 -5.22 32.51
C ARG A 345 -12.06 -3.83 32.18
N LEU A 346 -12.24 -3.38 30.95
CA LEU A 346 -11.96 -2.02 30.53
C LEU A 346 -13.17 -1.15 30.86
N ASP A 347 -13.12 -0.33 31.91
CA ASP A 347 -14.26 0.49 32.34
C ASP A 347 -13.87 1.96 32.57
N PRO A 348 -13.52 2.69 31.50
CA PRO A 348 -13.11 4.07 31.63
C PRO A 348 -14.28 4.94 32.10
N PHE A 349 -14.03 5.81 33.09
CA PHE A 349 -14.96 6.80 33.62
C PHE A 349 -15.38 7.79 32.53
N VAL A 350 -14.41 8.25 31.73
CA VAL A 350 -14.66 8.92 30.44
C VAL A 350 -14.90 7.83 29.40
N ALA A 351 -16.16 7.42 29.29
CA ALA A 351 -16.58 6.23 28.56
C ALA A 351 -16.29 6.27 27.05
N SER A 352 -16.22 7.47 26.47
CA SER A 352 -15.80 7.71 25.09
C SER A 352 -15.21 9.11 24.95
N LEU A 353 -14.31 9.27 23.97
CA LEU A 353 -13.74 10.54 23.53
C LEU A 353 -13.60 10.50 22.01
N SER A 354 -14.06 11.54 21.33
CA SER A 354 -13.96 11.72 19.88
C SER A 354 -13.59 13.16 19.56
N THR A 355 -12.63 13.32 18.67
CA THR A 355 -12.08 14.60 18.23
C THR A 355 -12.03 14.67 16.71
N PRO A 356 -12.32 15.83 16.09
CA PRO A 356 -12.09 16.04 14.67
C PRO A 356 -10.61 15.79 14.29
N PRO A 357 -10.33 15.32 13.06
CA PRO A 357 -8.98 14.95 12.66
C PRO A 357 -8.03 16.16 12.48
N ALA A 358 -8.58 17.33 12.14
CA ALA A 358 -7.79 18.55 11.91
C ALA A 358 -8.60 19.83 12.14
N PHE A 359 -7.87 20.93 12.32
CA PHE A 359 -8.38 22.30 12.44
C PHE A 359 -7.30 23.31 12.01
N SER A 360 -7.66 24.57 11.73
CA SER A 360 -6.71 25.61 11.24
C SER A 360 -6.66 26.81 12.19
N PRO A 361 -5.75 26.83 13.17
CA PRO A 361 -5.62 27.93 14.13
C PRO A 361 -4.83 29.12 13.56
N ASN A 362 -5.43 29.87 12.64
CA ASN A 362 -4.76 31.01 11.96
C ASN A 362 -5.41 32.38 12.25
N GLY A 363 -6.59 32.40 12.86
CA GLY A 363 -7.36 33.59 13.21
C GLY A 363 -8.23 34.16 12.09
N ASP A 364 -8.50 33.39 11.04
CA ASP A 364 -9.34 33.80 9.91
C ASP A 364 -10.85 33.57 10.14
N GLY A 365 -11.22 32.96 11.28
CA GLY A 365 -12.60 32.64 11.66
C GLY A 365 -13.11 31.31 11.14
N VAL A 366 -12.32 30.54 10.38
CA VAL A 366 -12.70 29.26 9.77
C VAL A 366 -11.95 28.12 10.47
N LYS A 367 -12.67 27.36 11.31
CA LYS A 367 -12.10 26.21 12.04
C LYS A 367 -10.84 26.55 12.87
N ASP A 368 -10.78 27.78 13.39
CA ASP A 368 -9.76 28.23 14.36
C ASP A 368 -9.75 27.42 15.66
N GLY A 369 -10.86 26.73 15.97
CA GLY A 369 -11.01 25.89 17.13
C GLY A 369 -11.57 24.51 16.81
N VAL A 370 -11.44 23.62 17.78
CA VAL A 370 -11.81 22.21 17.70
C VAL A 370 -12.52 21.78 18.98
N ALA A 371 -13.61 21.01 18.82
CA ALA A 371 -14.37 20.49 19.96
C ALA A 371 -14.08 19.00 20.17
N ALA A 372 -13.64 18.63 21.37
CA ALA A 372 -13.64 17.26 21.84
C ALA A 372 -15.03 16.90 22.37
N THR A 373 -15.60 15.80 21.88
CA THR A 373 -16.87 15.25 22.37
C THR A 373 -16.58 14.01 23.22
N TYR A 374 -17.20 13.91 24.39
CA TYR A 374 -16.92 12.83 25.34
C TYR A 374 -18.15 12.44 26.12
N ARG A 375 -18.13 11.25 26.74
CA ARG A 375 -19.23 10.76 27.58
C ARG A 375 -18.73 10.43 28.98
N LEU A 376 -19.36 10.99 30.02
CA LEU A 376 -19.05 10.71 31.42
C LEU A 376 -20.01 9.66 31.99
N ARG A 377 -19.50 8.77 32.84
CA ARG A 377 -20.32 7.76 33.55
C ARG A 377 -21.06 8.34 34.76
N ALA A 378 -20.44 9.29 35.43
CA ALA A 378 -21.02 10.02 36.55
C ALA A 378 -20.70 11.52 36.41
N ALA A 379 -21.39 12.37 37.17
CA ALA A 379 -21.07 13.80 37.21
C ALA A 379 -19.65 14.01 37.75
N ALA A 380 -18.92 14.95 37.15
CA ALA A 380 -17.53 15.24 37.49
C ALA A 380 -17.15 16.67 37.11
N SER A 381 -16.10 17.20 37.74
CA SER A 381 -15.44 18.43 37.28
C SER A 381 -14.43 18.11 36.18
N VAL A 382 -14.51 18.81 35.04
CA VAL A 382 -13.73 18.48 33.84
C VAL A 382 -12.71 19.56 33.51
N ARG A 383 -11.53 19.12 33.09
CA ARG A 383 -10.47 19.91 32.44
C ARG A 383 -10.11 19.29 31.10
N LEU A 384 -9.94 20.11 30.08
CA LEU A 384 -9.35 19.73 28.79
C LEU A 384 -7.88 20.15 28.79
N ASP A 385 -6.98 19.17 28.69
CA ASP A 385 -5.55 19.40 28.44
C ASP A 385 -5.24 19.21 26.97
N VAL A 386 -4.46 20.13 26.41
CA VAL A 386 -3.86 20.02 25.08
C VAL A 386 -2.40 19.66 25.28
N LEU A 387 -1.99 18.50 24.81
CA LEU A 387 -0.62 18.03 24.87
C LEU A 387 0.05 18.22 23.50
N GLY A 388 1.26 18.75 23.48
CA GLY A 388 2.09 18.83 22.28
C GLY A 388 2.72 17.47 21.95
N ALA A 389 3.53 17.44 20.88
CA ALA A 389 4.14 16.22 20.38
C ALA A 389 5.07 15.49 21.39
N SER A 390 5.62 16.21 22.37
CA SER A 390 6.45 15.66 23.45
C SER A 390 5.66 15.15 24.66
N GLY A 391 4.33 15.27 24.66
CA GLY A 391 3.47 14.98 25.81
C GLY A 391 3.37 16.10 26.84
N ALA A 392 4.12 17.20 26.66
CA ALA A 392 4.00 18.38 27.51
C ALA A 392 2.62 19.04 27.32
N VAL A 393 1.97 19.43 28.42
CA VAL A 393 0.72 20.18 28.38
C VAL A 393 1.02 21.61 27.91
N VAL A 394 0.52 21.97 26.74
CA VAL A 394 0.70 23.29 26.11
C VAL A 394 -0.49 24.23 26.33
N ARG A 395 -1.64 23.70 26.76
CA ARG A 395 -2.82 24.46 27.21
C ARG A 395 -3.66 23.59 28.15
N SER A 396 -4.19 24.20 29.21
CA SER A 396 -5.25 23.59 30.03
C SER A 396 -6.45 24.52 30.07
N ILE A 397 -7.64 23.95 29.88
CA ILE A 397 -8.92 24.66 29.83
C ILE A 397 -9.81 24.06 30.92
N ALA A 398 -10.19 24.89 31.89
CA ALA A 398 -11.16 24.50 32.91
C ALA A 398 -12.56 24.50 32.29
N VAL A 399 -13.13 23.32 32.08
CA VAL A 399 -14.50 23.15 31.56
C VAL A 399 -15.52 23.27 32.72
N GLY A 400 -15.13 22.82 33.92
CA GLY A 400 -15.94 22.91 35.14
C GLY A 400 -16.84 21.69 35.34
N ALA A 401 -17.84 21.81 36.21
CA ALA A 401 -18.76 20.72 36.52
C ALA A 401 -19.59 20.32 35.29
N GLN A 402 -19.67 19.02 35.02
CA GLN A 402 -20.42 18.43 33.91
C GLN A 402 -21.27 17.26 34.42
N ALA A 403 -22.43 17.06 33.81
CA ALA A 403 -23.32 15.97 34.16
C ALA A 403 -22.85 14.63 33.57
N ALA A 404 -23.35 13.53 34.11
CA ALA A 404 -23.21 12.22 33.47
C ALA A 404 -23.88 12.23 32.08
N GLY A 405 -23.29 11.53 31.11
CA GLY A 405 -23.76 11.52 29.73
C GLY A 405 -22.85 12.29 28.77
N PRO A 406 -23.37 12.66 27.58
CA PRO A 406 -22.58 13.28 26.52
C PRO A 406 -22.28 14.75 26.85
N ASN A 407 -21.04 15.16 26.64
CA ASN A 407 -20.54 16.51 26.89
C ASN A 407 -19.54 16.91 25.78
N SER A 408 -19.17 18.18 25.73
CA SER A 408 -18.13 18.69 24.83
C SER A 408 -17.19 19.69 25.52
N ALA A 409 -15.98 19.82 25.00
CA ALA A 409 -14.99 20.80 25.43
C ALA A 409 -14.26 21.34 24.21
N THR A 410 -14.16 22.67 24.09
CA THR A 410 -13.59 23.32 22.92
C THR A 410 -12.21 23.88 23.22
N TRP A 411 -11.27 23.65 22.32
CA TRP A 411 -10.00 24.36 22.25
C TRP A 411 -10.04 25.38 21.11
N ASP A 412 -9.72 26.63 21.42
CA ASP A 412 -9.68 27.77 20.50
C ASP A 412 -8.38 27.87 19.70
N GLY A 413 -7.57 26.82 19.67
CA GLY A 413 -6.28 26.83 18.98
C GLY A 413 -5.17 27.61 19.67
N ARG A 414 -5.41 28.26 20.82
CA ARG A 414 -4.39 29.05 21.51
C ARG A 414 -3.61 28.25 22.55
N LEU A 415 -2.31 28.50 22.64
CA LEU A 415 -1.40 27.94 23.64
C LEU A 415 -1.48 28.74 24.95
N THR A 416 -0.87 28.21 26.01
CA THR A 416 -0.61 28.96 27.25
C THR A 416 0.24 30.20 26.93
N GLY A 417 -0.35 31.40 27.08
CA GLY A 417 0.24 32.68 26.65
C GLY A 417 -0.47 33.34 25.46
N GLY A 418 -1.49 32.70 24.88
CA GLY A 418 -2.40 33.31 23.89
C GLY A 418 -1.94 33.23 22.43
N ALA A 419 -0.71 32.79 22.16
CA ALA A 419 -0.23 32.52 20.80
C ALA A 419 -1.01 31.36 20.14
N TRP A 420 -1.14 31.38 18.82
CA TRP A 420 -1.75 30.29 18.06
C TRP A 420 -0.87 29.03 18.06
N ALA A 421 -1.52 27.87 18.03
CA ALA A 421 -0.85 26.59 17.87
C ALA A 421 -0.13 26.53 16.52
N ARG A 422 1.11 26.04 16.55
CA ARG A 422 1.88 25.81 15.33
C ARG A 422 1.35 24.58 14.59
N ALA A 423 1.59 24.53 13.29
CA ALA A 423 1.29 23.34 12.49
C ALA A 423 1.95 22.08 13.09
N GLY A 424 1.20 21.00 13.17
CA GLY A 424 1.64 19.75 13.80
C GLY A 424 0.52 19.02 14.54
N ARG A 425 0.87 17.92 15.21
CA ARG A 425 -0.09 17.10 15.95
C ARG A 425 -0.14 17.44 17.43
N TYR A 426 -1.36 17.42 17.98
CA TYR A 426 -1.66 17.64 19.38
C TYR A 426 -2.59 16.53 19.87
N LEU A 427 -2.56 16.25 21.17
CA LEU A 427 -3.50 15.33 21.81
C LEU A 427 -4.43 16.09 22.74
N LEU A 428 -5.73 15.92 22.57
CA LEU A 428 -6.73 16.42 23.51
C LEU A 428 -7.01 15.36 24.57
N ARG A 429 -6.77 15.70 25.83
CA ARG A 429 -7.02 14.82 26.98
C ARG A 429 -8.07 15.42 27.89
N ILE A 430 -9.15 14.68 28.12
CA ILE A 430 -10.16 15.00 29.11
C ILE A 430 -9.72 14.44 30.46
N THR A 431 -9.65 15.29 31.48
CA THR A 431 -9.45 14.88 32.88
C THR A 431 -10.72 15.22 33.67
N ALA A 432 -11.39 14.19 34.21
CA ALA A 432 -12.60 14.30 35.00
C ALA A 432 -12.29 13.97 36.47
N THR A 433 -12.65 14.85 37.40
CA THR A 433 -12.55 14.62 38.85
C THR A 433 -13.93 14.30 39.40
N ASP A 434 -14.10 13.09 39.94
CA ASP A 434 -15.39 12.64 40.46
C ASP A 434 -15.77 13.31 41.80
N GLY A 435 -16.97 13.02 42.30
CA GLY A 435 -17.45 13.57 43.58
C GLY A 435 -16.67 13.09 44.81
N GLY A 436 -15.87 12.02 44.69
CA GLY A 436 -14.96 11.54 45.73
C GLY A 436 -13.56 12.15 45.65
N GLY A 437 -13.27 12.96 44.62
CA GLY A 437 -11.96 13.59 44.39
C GLY A 437 -10.99 12.75 43.55
N ALA A 438 -11.39 11.58 43.06
CA ALA A 438 -10.56 10.75 42.18
C ALA A 438 -10.50 11.37 40.78
N SER A 439 -9.30 11.37 40.18
CA SER A 439 -9.07 11.90 38.83
C SER A 439 -9.01 10.78 37.79
N HIS A 440 -9.78 10.93 36.73
CA HIS A 440 -9.92 10.00 35.61
C HIS A 440 -9.54 10.70 34.31
N ALA A 441 -8.68 10.10 33.48
CA ALA A 441 -8.23 10.74 32.24
C ALA A 441 -8.56 9.90 31.00
N ALA A 442 -8.89 10.56 29.89
CA ALA A 442 -9.00 9.95 28.57
C ALA A 442 -8.28 10.82 27.52
N PRO A 443 -7.29 10.28 26.79
CA PRO A 443 -6.69 8.95 26.99
C PRO A 443 -6.07 8.78 28.39
N SER A 444 -6.20 7.59 28.97
CA SER A 444 -5.75 7.25 30.34
C SER A 444 -4.29 6.79 30.42
N ALA A 445 -3.70 6.43 29.28
CA ALA A 445 -2.32 5.99 29.22
C ALA A 445 -1.35 7.15 29.49
N SER A 446 -0.17 6.83 30.05
CA SER A 446 0.99 7.72 29.96
C SER A 446 1.22 8.07 28.49
N PHE A 447 1.60 9.33 28.22
CA PHE A 447 1.77 9.77 26.85
C PHE A 447 2.86 8.93 26.15
N ASP A 448 2.44 8.24 25.09
CA ASP A 448 3.28 7.53 24.14
C ASP A 448 3.09 8.24 22.79
N PRO A 449 4.17 8.60 22.05
CA PRO A 449 4.06 9.24 20.74
C PRO A 449 3.11 8.54 19.76
N SER A 450 2.98 7.21 19.84
CA SER A 450 2.05 6.42 19.03
C SER A 450 0.57 6.77 19.28
N LEU A 451 0.23 7.37 20.43
CA LEU A 451 -1.12 7.88 20.68
C LEU A 451 -1.50 9.00 19.71
N LEU A 452 -0.54 9.81 19.25
CA LEU A 452 -0.82 10.85 18.25
C LEU A 452 -1.20 10.27 16.89
N ASP A 453 -0.82 9.03 16.59
CA ASP A 453 -1.25 8.35 15.37
C ASP A 453 -2.71 7.88 15.45
N SER A 454 -3.13 7.45 16.64
CA SER A 454 -4.48 6.92 16.88
C SER A 454 -5.54 7.98 17.24
N ALA A 455 -5.13 9.04 17.94
CA ALA A 455 -6.05 9.99 18.59
C ALA A 455 -5.56 11.45 18.50
N GLY A 456 -4.47 11.70 17.79
CA GLY A 456 -3.95 13.05 17.59
C GLY A 456 -4.83 13.85 16.64
N ILE A 457 -4.97 15.14 16.95
CA ILE A 457 -5.56 16.13 16.05
C ILE A 457 -4.44 16.91 15.36
N THR A 458 -4.65 17.28 14.10
CA THR A 458 -3.68 18.05 13.32
C THR A 458 -4.06 19.52 13.28
N ALA A 459 -3.19 20.39 13.78
CA ALA A 459 -3.23 21.81 13.44
C ALA A 459 -2.59 21.95 12.05
N ASP A 460 -3.38 22.36 11.06
CA ASP A 460 -2.93 22.51 9.68
C ASP A 460 -3.15 23.95 9.21
N LEU A 461 -2.06 24.60 8.84
CA LEU A 461 -2.04 26.01 8.44
C LEU A 461 -1.71 26.18 6.95
N LEU A 462 -1.55 25.07 6.21
CA LEU A 462 -1.12 25.11 4.82
C LEU A 462 -2.33 25.02 3.90
N ALA A 463 -2.49 26.01 3.04
CA ALA A 463 -3.50 25.93 2.00
C ALA A 463 -3.13 24.89 0.92
N PRO A 464 -4.11 24.16 0.37
CA PRO A 464 -3.88 23.24 -0.72
C PRO A 464 -3.43 23.99 -1.98
N ARG A 465 -2.53 23.37 -2.75
CA ARG A 465 -2.03 23.90 -4.03
C ARG A 465 -2.05 22.84 -5.13
N LEU A 466 -1.93 23.28 -6.38
CA LEU A 466 -1.70 22.34 -7.49
C LEU A 466 -0.25 21.86 -7.48
N THR A 467 -0.06 20.55 -7.60
CA THR A 467 1.24 19.93 -7.87
C THR A 467 1.42 19.62 -9.35
N ASN A 468 0.33 19.44 -10.09
CA ASN A 468 0.35 19.26 -11.53
C ASN A 468 -0.97 19.69 -12.18
N ALA A 469 -0.90 20.20 -13.42
CA ALA A 469 -2.05 20.49 -14.26
C ALA A 469 -1.76 20.05 -15.70
N THR A 470 -2.73 19.42 -16.35
CA THR A 470 -2.64 18.99 -17.74
C THR A 470 -3.94 19.37 -18.44
N PRO A 471 -3.91 20.18 -19.51
CA PRO A 471 -2.73 20.79 -20.12
C PRO A 471 -2.02 21.77 -19.19
N ALA A 472 -0.69 21.87 -19.35
CA ALA A 472 0.10 22.86 -18.65
C ALA A 472 -0.24 24.28 -19.15
N SER A 473 0.09 25.30 -18.35
CA SER A 473 -0.11 26.70 -18.73
C SER A 473 0.57 27.01 -20.07
N GLY A 474 -0.17 27.61 -21.00
CA GLY A 474 0.31 27.98 -22.33
C GLY A 474 0.44 26.83 -23.33
N ALA A 475 -0.03 25.62 -23.00
CA ALA A 475 0.03 24.49 -23.93
C ALA A 475 -0.78 24.78 -25.22
N THR A 476 -0.20 24.49 -26.38
CA THR A 476 -0.80 24.75 -27.71
C THR A 476 -0.96 23.47 -28.52
N MET A 477 -1.60 23.57 -29.69
CA MET A 477 -1.81 22.45 -30.63
C MET A 477 -2.60 21.28 -30.04
N LEU A 478 -3.46 21.56 -29.07
CA LEU A 478 -4.21 20.54 -28.37
C LEU A 478 -5.47 20.12 -29.15
N PRO A 479 -5.90 18.85 -29.04
CA PRO A 479 -7.23 18.45 -29.53
C PRO A 479 -8.34 19.35 -28.99
N ASP A 480 -9.37 19.58 -29.78
CA ASP A 480 -10.56 20.35 -29.39
C ASP A 480 -11.42 19.66 -28.30
N SER A 481 -11.16 18.40 -27.99
CA SER A 481 -11.80 17.65 -26.90
C SER A 481 -10.91 17.49 -25.66
N THR A 482 -9.82 18.27 -25.55
CA THR A 482 -8.80 18.07 -24.50
C THR A 482 -9.41 18.22 -23.11
N PRO A 483 -9.39 17.17 -22.26
CA PRO A 483 -9.80 17.28 -20.88
C PRO A 483 -8.71 17.99 -20.07
N VAL A 484 -9.14 18.67 -19.00
CA VAL A 484 -8.23 19.31 -18.05
C VAL A 484 -8.20 18.52 -16.74
N THR A 485 -7.04 17.96 -16.42
CA THR A 485 -6.81 17.20 -15.19
C THR A 485 -5.83 17.94 -14.29
N VAL A 486 -6.17 18.06 -13.00
CA VAL A 486 -5.32 18.65 -11.96
C VAL A 486 -5.01 17.64 -10.86
N LYS A 487 -3.87 17.82 -10.19
CA LYS A 487 -3.47 17.09 -8.98
C LYS A 487 -3.18 18.09 -7.86
N PHE A 488 -3.73 17.84 -6.67
CA PHE A 488 -3.55 18.68 -5.49
C PHE A 488 -2.35 18.21 -4.64
N SER A 489 -1.83 19.08 -3.77
CA SER A 489 -0.80 18.74 -2.76
C SER A 489 -1.32 17.83 -1.66
N GLU A 490 -2.63 17.82 -1.47
CA GLU A 490 -3.35 17.13 -0.39
C GLU A 490 -4.82 16.93 -0.78
N ALA A 491 -5.58 16.26 0.10
CA ALA A 491 -7.01 16.04 -0.13
C ALA A 491 -7.80 17.34 0.00
N VAL A 492 -8.66 17.62 -0.98
CA VAL A 492 -9.49 18.83 -1.02
C VAL A 492 -10.98 18.52 -1.08
N THR A 493 -11.79 19.48 -0.68
CA THR A 493 -13.25 19.52 -0.77
C THR A 493 -13.70 20.72 -1.62
N GLY A 494 -14.94 20.71 -2.10
CA GLY A 494 -15.52 21.86 -2.83
C GLY A 494 -15.23 21.93 -4.34
N VAL A 495 -14.56 20.94 -4.93
CA VAL A 495 -14.34 20.87 -6.39
C VAL A 495 -15.63 20.47 -7.11
N SER A 496 -16.17 21.36 -7.94
CA SER A 496 -17.41 21.17 -8.70
C SER A 496 -17.39 22.00 -9.99
N GLY A 497 -18.44 21.93 -10.82
CA GLY A 497 -18.58 22.81 -11.99
C GLY A 497 -18.66 24.31 -11.65
N ALA A 498 -18.99 24.66 -10.40
CA ALA A 498 -18.97 26.05 -9.94
C ALA A 498 -17.56 26.55 -9.60
N THR A 499 -16.64 25.66 -9.24
CA THR A 499 -15.31 26.00 -8.75
C THR A 499 -14.19 25.53 -9.68
N PHE A 500 -14.49 24.72 -10.69
CA PHE A 500 -13.58 24.30 -11.75
C PHE A 500 -14.27 24.54 -13.10
N GLN A 501 -13.87 25.60 -13.77
CA GLN A 501 -14.57 26.18 -14.91
C GLN A 501 -13.68 26.31 -16.14
N LEU A 502 -14.31 26.30 -17.31
CA LEU A 502 -13.71 26.47 -18.61
C LEU A 502 -14.40 27.63 -19.33
N ALA A 503 -13.63 28.59 -19.83
CA ALA A 503 -14.13 29.74 -20.56
C ALA A 503 -13.42 29.90 -21.91
N ASN A 504 -14.12 30.48 -22.89
CA ASN A 504 -13.53 30.88 -24.16
C ASN A 504 -12.72 32.19 -24.02
N ALA A 505 -12.06 32.62 -25.08
CA ALA A 505 -11.27 33.85 -25.12
C ALA A 505 -12.07 35.15 -24.81
N SER A 506 -13.40 35.14 -24.94
CA SER A 506 -14.26 36.27 -24.57
C SER A 506 -14.71 36.24 -23.11
N GLY A 507 -14.25 35.27 -22.31
CA GLY A 507 -14.63 35.10 -20.91
C GLY A 507 -15.98 34.42 -20.68
N SER A 508 -16.64 33.91 -21.73
CA SER A 508 -17.91 33.19 -21.59
C SER A 508 -17.65 31.74 -21.16
N HIS A 509 -18.36 31.29 -20.12
CA HIS A 509 -18.22 29.93 -19.60
C HIS A 509 -18.81 28.91 -20.56
N LEU A 510 -18.06 27.86 -20.83
CA LEU A 510 -18.45 26.74 -21.66
C LEU A 510 -18.94 25.58 -20.79
N GLY A 511 -19.94 24.85 -21.30
CA GLY A 511 -20.43 23.65 -20.62
C GLY A 511 -19.32 22.61 -20.47
N ALA A 512 -19.11 22.12 -19.26
CA ALA A 512 -18.16 21.06 -18.95
C ALA A 512 -18.63 20.20 -17.77
N THR A 513 -18.24 18.93 -17.75
CA THR A 513 -18.48 18.03 -16.62
C THR A 513 -17.22 17.93 -15.75
N VAL A 514 -17.38 18.00 -14.43
CA VAL A 514 -16.28 17.86 -13.45
C VAL A 514 -16.43 16.54 -12.71
N SER A 515 -15.32 15.80 -12.59
CA SER A 515 -15.21 14.56 -11.84
C SER A 515 -14.01 14.62 -10.89
N THR A 516 -14.11 13.97 -9.74
CA THR A 516 -13.05 13.92 -8.71
C THR A 516 -12.63 12.48 -8.43
N ASP A 517 -11.35 12.30 -8.15
CA ASP A 517 -10.75 11.06 -7.64
C ASP A 517 -9.99 11.42 -6.36
N PRO A 518 -10.67 11.37 -5.19
CA PRO A 518 -10.06 11.76 -3.92
C PRO A 518 -8.88 10.87 -3.51
N ALA A 519 -8.90 9.58 -3.88
CA ALA A 519 -7.82 8.64 -3.55
C ALA A 519 -6.53 8.98 -4.31
N ALA A 520 -6.64 9.43 -5.56
CA ALA A 520 -5.50 9.91 -6.34
C ALA A 520 -5.18 11.40 -6.14
N GLY A 521 -6.02 12.14 -5.39
CA GLY A 521 -5.93 13.59 -5.22
C GLY A 521 -6.09 14.35 -6.55
N ARG A 522 -7.00 13.90 -7.42
CA ARG A 522 -7.19 14.44 -8.78
C ARG A 522 -8.59 14.97 -9.03
N ALA A 523 -8.70 15.95 -9.91
CA ALA A 523 -9.97 16.36 -10.52
C ALA A 523 -9.81 16.49 -12.04
N THR A 524 -10.87 16.17 -12.78
CA THR A 524 -10.89 16.28 -14.25
C THR A 524 -12.13 17.03 -14.71
N LEU A 525 -11.91 18.10 -15.48
CA LEU A 525 -12.91 18.85 -16.23
C LEU A 525 -12.90 18.37 -17.69
N ARG A 526 -14.07 18.04 -18.24
CA ARG A 526 -14.23 17.63 -19.65
C ARG A 526 -15.20 18.57 -20.35
N PRO A 527 -14.80 19.23 -21.47
CA PRO A 527 -15.72 20.02 -22.27
C PRO A 527 -16.92 19.18 -22.72
N SER A 528 -18.13 19.74 -22.66
CA SER A 528 -19.36 19.06 -23.09
C SER A 528 -19.60 19.13 -24.61
N ALA A 529 -18.80 19.92 -25.33
CA ALA A 529 -18.79 20.02 -26.79
C ALA A 529 -17.36 20.29 -27.29
N PRO A 530 -17.05 19.98 -28.57
CA PRO A 530 -15.76 20.32 -29.16
C PRO A 530 -15.47 21.82 -29.07
N LEU A 531 -14.25 22.14 -28.66
CA LEU A 531 -13.74 23.51 -28.56
C LEU A 531 -13.42 24.07 -29.96
N ALA A 532 -13.61 25.38 -30.15
CA ALA A 532 -13.24 26.04 -31.40
C ALA A 532 -11.75 25.81 -31.73
N SER A 533 -11.44 25.55 -33.01
CA SER A 533 -10.05 25.36 -33.47
C SER A 533 -9.25 26.66 -33.47
N ASN A 534 -7.93 26.58 -33.27
CA ASN A 534 -7.02 27.72 -33.17
C ASN A 534 -7.46 28.79 -32.16
N ALA A 535 -8.07 28.38 -31.05
CA ALA A 535 -8.63 29.28 -30.05
C ALA A 535 -8.04 29.01 -28.67
N SER A 536 -7.90 30.07 -27.88
CA SER A 536 -7.44 30.00 -26.50
C SER A 536 -8.61 29.85 -25.54
N PHE A 537 -8.42 29.01 -24.53
CA PHE A 537 -9.38 28.70 -23.49
C PHE A 537 -8.77 28.90 -22.11
N THR A 538 -9.52 29.52 -21.23
CA THR A 538 -9.10 29.81 -19.86
C THR A 538 -9.72 28.79 -18.92
N ILE A 539 -8.91 28.25 -18.03
CA ILE A 539 -9.36 27.44 -16.89
C ILE A 539 -9.32 28.30 -15.64
N THR A 540 -10.33 28.16 -14.80
CA THR A 540 -10.40 28.74 -13.46
C THR A 540 -10.68 27.64 -12.45
N LEU A 541 -9.84 27.53 -11.42
CA LEU A 541 -9.99 26.58 -10.31
C LEU A 541 -9.92 27.31 -8.97
N GLY A 542 -10.95 27.16 -8.13
CA GLY A 542 -11.27 28.08 -7.04
C GLY A 542 -12.19 29.22 -7.53
N PRO A 543 -12.86 30.01 -6.69
CA PRO A 543 -12.97 30.03 -5.22
C PRO A 543 -13.85 28.90 -4.65
N GLY A 544 -13.69 28.57 -3.36
CA GLY A 544 -14.52 27.56 -2.66
C GLY A 544 -13.96 26.14 -2.62
N VAL A 545 -12.70 25.96 -3.04
CA VAL A 545 -11.93 24.72 -2.84
C VAL A 545 -11.07 24.89 -1.59
N SER A 546 -11.16 23.96 -0.64
CA SER A 546 -10.41 23.99 0.62
C SER A 546 -9.98 22.58 1.05
N ASP A 547 -9.01 22.46 1.94
CA ASP A 547 -8.64 21.18 2.56
C ASP A 547 -9.64 20.76 3.67
N ALA A 548 -9.32 19.68 4.40
CA ALA A 548 -10.13 19.19 5.52
C ALA A 548 -10.05 20.08 6.77
N ALA A 549 -8.94 20.81 6.97
CA ALA A 549 -8.75 21.74 8.07
C ALA A 549 -9.45 23.09 7.84
N GLY A 550 -9.90 23.36 6.61
CA GLY A 550 -10.62 24.57 6.21
C GLY A 550 -9.77 25.59 5.45
N ASN A 551 -8.47 25.33 5.21
CA ASN A 551 -7.62 26.31 4.53
C ASN A 551 -8.05 26.46 3.06
N PRO A 552 -8.35 27.68 2.59
CA PRO A 552 -8.82 27.91 1.24
C PRO A 552 -7.68 27.85 0.22
N MET A 553 -7.90 27.17 -0.90
CA MET A 553 -7.01 27.19 -2.05
C MET A 553 -6.98 28.59 -2.67
N ALA A 554 -5.79 29.13 -2.91
CA ALA A 554 -5.63 30.32 -3.73
C ALA A 554 -6.13 30.04 -5.16
N PRO A 555 -7.08 30.81 -5.72
CA PRO A 555 -7.61 30.57 -7.05
C PRO A 555 -6.51 30.48 -8.11
N GLN A 556 -6.59 29.48 -8.96
CA GLN A 556 -5.66 29.24 -10.05
C GLN A 556 -6.34 29.53 -11.39
N THR A 557 -5.61 30.18 -12.29
CA THR A 557 -6.05 30.39 -13.66
C THR A 557 -4.91 30.18 -14.64
N TRP A 558 -5.20 29.52 -15.77
CA TRP A 558 -4.26 29.36 -16.86
C TRP A 558 -4.97 29.16 -18.18
N ILE A 559 -4.20 29.26 -19.27
CA ILE A 559 -4.72 29.19 -20.65
C ILE A 559 -4.12 28.00 -21.38
N PHE A 560 -4.89 27.41 -22.29
CA PHE A 560 -4.38 26.51 -23.33
C PHE A 560 -5.01 26.83 -24.70
N THR A 561 -4.39 26.38 -25.78
CA THR A 561 -4.82 26.67 -27.16
C THR A 561 -5.03 25.38 -27.97
N THR A 562 -6.16 25.30 -28.66
CA THR A 562 -6.50 24.18 -29.56
C THR A 562 -5.78 24.27 -30.89
N ALA A 563 -5.58 23.13 -31.55
CA ALA A 563 -4.95 23.07 -32.87
C ALA A 563 -5.79 23.78 -33.95
N PRO A 564 -5.17 24.34 -35.00
CA PRO A 564 -5.90 24.88 -36.15
C PRO A 564 -6.67 23.84 -36.95
N GLY A 565 -7.82 24.23 -37.51
CA GLY A 565 -8.40 23.56 -38.67
C GLY A 565 -7.56 23.87 -39.92
N GLN A 566 -7.38 22.91 -40.83
CA GLN A 566 -6.51 23.11 -42.01
C GLN A 566 -7.34 23.61 -43.19
N ALA A 567 -7.13 24.86 -43.61
CA ALA A 567 -7.62 25.39 -44.88
C ALA A 567 -6.51 25.31 -45.95
N PHE A 568 -6.87 25.07 -47.21
CA PHE A 568 -5.95 24.86 -48.32
C PHE A 568 -6.16 25.92 -49.43
N SER A 569 -5.10 26.70 -49.71
CA SER A 569 -5.02 27.60 -50.86
C SER A 569 -3.62 27.52 -51.48
N PRO A 570 -3.46 27.03 -52.73
CA PRO A 570 -4.51 26.47 -53.58
C PRO A 570 -5.13 25.18 -52.99
N TRP A 571 -6.30 24.78 -53.51
CA TRP A 571 -6.96 23.54 -53.09
C TRP A 571 -6.04 22.33 -53.26
N ARG A 572 -6.13 21.37 -52.33
CA ARG A 572 -5.36 20.11 -52.38
C ARG A 572 -6.15 19.01 -53.09
N ARG A 573 -5.43 18.04 -53.66
CA ARG A 573 -6.03 16.85 -54.26
C ARG A 573 -6.52 15.89 -53.16
N LEU A 574 -7.81 15.57 -53.22
CA LEU A 574 -8.44 14.44 -52.54
C LEU A 574 -8.34 13.22 -53.45
N HIS A 575 -7.69 12.16 -52.99
CA HIS A 575 -7.68 10.85 -53.64
C HIS A 575 -8.88 10.02 -53.22
N VAL A 576 -9.48 9.31 -54.18
CA VAL A 576 -10.61 8.42 -53.97
C VAL A 576 -10.25 7.06 -54.58
N LEU A 577 -9.92 6.08 -53.77
CA LEU A 577 -9.61 4.72 -54.22
C LEU A 577 -10.90 3.95 -54.57
N PRO A 578 -10.80 2.82 -55.31
CA PRO A 578 -11.95 1.97 -55.58
C PRO A 578 -12.69 1.58 -54.31
N GLY A 579 -14.01 1.70 -54.33
CA GLY A 579 -14.86 1.49 -53.16
C GLY A 579 -16.07 2.45 -53.14
N THR A 580 -16.92 2.26 -52.13
CA THR A 580 -18.10 3.12 -51.92
C THR A 580 -17.75 4.24 -50.94
N THR A 581 -18.07 5.48 -51.30
CA THR A 581 -17.89 6.67 -50.46
C THR A 581 -19.14 7.55 -50.52
N THR A 582 -19.46 8.20 -49.41
CA THR A 582 -20.60 9.10 -49.30
C THR A 582 -20.14 10.49 -48.90
N GLY A 583 -20.57 11.50 -49.67
CA GLY A 583 -20.40 12.91 -49.34
C GLY A 583 -21.67 13.48 -48.72
N TYR A 584 -21.53 14.24 -47.63
CA TYR A 584 -22.65 14.76 -46.87
C TYR A 584 -22.66 16.29 -46.82
N THR A 585 -23.86 16.87 -46.83
CA THR A 585 -24.05 18.24 -46.34
C THR A 585 -24.26 18.18 -44.83
N VAL A 586 -23.57 19.02 -44.08
CA VAL A 586 -23.54 18.99 -42.62
C VAL A 586 -23.92 20.36 -42.08
N ALA A 587 -24.92 20.41 -41.20
CA ALA A 587 -25.32 21.63 -40.50
C ALA A 587 -24.29 22.02 -39.42
N ALA A 588 -24.38 23.25 -38.91
CA ALA A 588 -23.43 23.79 -37.92
C ALA A 588 -23.37 22.97 -36.61
N ASP A 589 -24.43 22.23 -36.27
CA ASP A 589 -24.54 21.35 -35.11
C ASP A 589 -24.04 19.91 -35.37
N GLY A 590 -23.50 19.64 -36.56
CA GLY A 590 -23.01 18.32 -36.95
C GLY A 590 -24.06 17.40 -37.57
N ARG A 591 -25.32 17.86 -37.70
CA ARG A 591 -26.39 17.04 -38.27
C ARG A 591 -26.21 16.88 -39.78
N LEU A 592 -26.27 15.63 -40.25
CA LEU A 592 -26.26 15.29 -41.68
C LEU A 592 -27.61 15.65 -42.30
N THR A 593 -27.63 16.53 -43.30
CA THR A 593 -28.85 17.06 -43.94
C THR A 593 -29.08 16.53 -45.36
N SER A 594 -28.03 16.06 -46.03
CA SER A 594 -28.12 15.44 -47.35
C SER A 594 -26.94 14.51 -47.57
N ALA A 595 -27.10 13.48 -48.40
CA ALA A 595 -26.04 12.52 -48.73
C ALA A 595 -26.02 12.20 -50.23
N VAL A 596 -24.82 12.04 -50.80
CA VAL A 596 -24.59 11.52 -52.16
C VAL A 596 -23.58 10.39 -52.08
N THR A 597 -24.01 9.17 -52.40
CA THR A 597 -23.19 7.96 -52.33
C THR A 597 -22.78 7.52 -53.74
N ALA A 598 -21.52 7.14 -53.91
CA ALA A 598 -21.01 6.61 -55.16
C ALA A 598 -20.02 5.48 -54.93
N THR A 599 -19.96 4.55 -55.89
CA THR A 599 -19.02 3.44 -55.89
C THR A 599 -18.11 3.55 -57.10
N PHE A 600 -16.81 3.59 -56.85
CA PHE A 600 -15.79 3.69 -57.89
C PHE A 600 -15.13 2.32 -58.10
N SER A 601 -15.00 1.87 -59.35
CA SER A 601 -14.27 0.65 -59.71
C SER A 601 -12.78 0.90 -60.00
N SER A 602 -12.37 2.17 -60.15
CA SER A 602 -11.00 2.61 -60.36
C SER A 602 -10.69 3.85 -59.50
N PRO A 603 -9.41 4.14 -59.18
CA PRO A 603 -9.05 5.37 -58.49
C PRO A 603 -9.57 6.62 -59.21
N SER A 604 -9.95 7.63 -58.44
CA SER A 604 -10.46 8.93 -58.88
C SER A 604 -9.90 10.03 -57.96
N SER A 605 -10.17 11.29 -58.28
CA SER A 605 -9.76 12.42 -57.45
C SER A 605 -10.72 13.60 -57.51
N ALA A 606 -10.72 14.41 -56.45
CA ALA A 606 -11.41 15.69 -56.37
C ALA A 606 -10.47 16.74 -55.75
N SER A 607 -10.93 17.98 -55.63
CA SER A 607 -10.25 19.05 -54.92
C SER A 607 -10.90 19.31 -53.58
N THR A 608 -10.09 19.56 -52.55
CA THR A 608 -10.55 19.94 -51.21
C THR A 608 -9.88 21.21 -50.72
N SER A 609 -10.67 22.07 -50.10
CA SER A 609 -10.24 23.34 -49.51
C SER A 609 -10.07 23.28 -48.00
N GLN A 610 -10.59 22.24 -47.33
CA GLN A 610 -10.60 22.17 -45.87
C GLN A 610 -10.49 20.75 -45.35
N ARG A 611 -9.76 20.58 -44.23
CA ARG A 611 -9.74 19.38 -43.40
C ARG A 611 -10.08 19.76 -41.96
N ALA A 612 -11.20 19.26 -41.45
CA ALA A 612 -11.74 19.61 -40.13
C ALA A 612 -12.30 18.39 -39.38
N LEU A 613 -12.45 18.51 -38.07
CA LEU A 613 -13.38 17.67 -37.31
C LEU A 613 -14.76 18.31 -37.40
N LEU A 614 -15.80 17.49 -37.54
CA LEU A 614 -17.18 17.98 -37.57
C LEU A 614 -17.89 17.58 -36.27
N PRO A 615 -18.73 18.45 -35.68
CA PRO A 615 -19.46 18.12 -34.46
C PRO A 615 -20.25 16.81 -34.61
N ASN A 616 -20.30 16.00 -33.55
CA ASN A 616 -21.08 14.74 -33.51
C ASN A 616 -20.75 13.70 -34.60
N LEU A 617 -19.65 13.87 -35.33
CA LEU A 617 -19.22 12.95 -36.39
C LEU A 617 -17.80 12.45 -36.12
N PRO A 618 -17.54 11.15 -36.26
CA PRO A 618 -16.24 10.59 -35.94
C PRO A 618 -15.21 10.83 -37.03
N GLY A 619 -13.97 11.07 -36.61
CA GLY A 619 -12.85 11.28 -37.51
C GLY A 619 -12.89 12.61 -38.25
N ARG A 620 -11.90 12.82 -39.12
CA ARG A 620 -11.71 14.04 -39.89
C ARG A 620 -12.53 13.99 -41.18
N TRP A 621 -12.89 15.16 -41.66
CA TRP A 621 -13.69 15.35 -42.86
C TRP A 621 -13.02 16.36 -43.79
N LEU A 622 -13.21 16.15 -45.08
CA LEU A 622 -12.64 16.92 -46.19
C LEU A 622 -13.76 17.61 -46.95
N TYR A 623 -13.73 18.94 -47.04
CA TYR A 623 -14.73 19.70 -47.81
C TYR A 623 -14.37 19.67 -49.29
N VAL A 624 -15.25 19.11 -50.12
CA VAL A 624 -15.00 18.88 -51.54
C VAL A 624 -15.55 20.03 -52.37
N GLU A 625 -14.70 20.59 -53.23
CA GLU A 625 -15.00 21.82 -53.98
C GLU A 625 -15.50 21.55 -55.41
N ASN A 626 -15.22 20.37 -55.97
CA ASN A 626 -15.57 20.04 -57.35
C ASN A 626 -15.95 18.56 -57.53
N GLY A 627 -16.52 18.25 -58.70
CA GLY A 627 -16.94 16.89 -59.05
C GLY A 627 -18.23 16.48 -58.31
N LEU A 628 -18.39 15.16 -58.13
CA LEU A 628 -19.63 14.55 -57.65
C LEU A 628 -20.07 15.02 -56.26
N TRP A 629 -19.12 15.37 -55.40
CA TRP A 629 -19.36 15.81 -54.03
C TRP A 629 -19.11 17.31 -53.84
N ALA A 630 -19.13 18.12 -54.89
CA ALA A 630 -18.97 19.57 -54.77
C ALA A 630 -19.96 20.15 -53.73
N GLY A 631 -19.43 20.93 -52.79
CA GLY A 631 -20.18 21.52 -51.69
C GLY A 631 -20.48 20.57 -50.52
N ARG A 632 -19.83 19.40 -50.45
CA ARG A 632 -20.09 18.36 -49.42
C ARG A 632 -18.82 17.95 -48.69
N TRP A 633 -19.00 17.46 -47.48
CA TRP A 633 -17.95 16.85 -46.66
C TRP A 633 -17.85 15.36 -46.94
N VAL A 634 -16.64 14.88 -47.22
CA VAL A 634 -16.30 13.46 -47.34
C VAL A 634 -15.42 13.07 -46.17
N ARG A 635 -15.71 11.95 -45.51
CA ARG A 635 -14.90 11.49 -44.38
C ARG A 635 -13.51 11.12 -44.86
N GLU A 636 -12.47 11.55 -44.16
CA GLU A 636 -11.10 11.11 -44.41
C GLU A 636 -10.95 9.65 -43.98
N SER A 637 -10.42 8.81 -44.86
CA SER A 637 -10.27 7.38 -44.65
C SER A 637 -9.17 6.79 -45.53
N ALA A 638 -8.94 5.48 -45.42
CA ALA A 638 -8.01 4.78 -46.30
C ALA A 638 -8.41 4.76 -47.78
N ILE A 639 -9.66 5.11 -48.12
CA ILE A 639 -10.16 5.22 -49.49
C ILE A 639 -10.40 6.65 -49.96
N SER A 640 -10.45 7.62 -49.04
CA SER A 640 -10.73 9.03 -49.32
C SER A 640 -9.76 9.92 -48.52
N TYR A 641 -8.65 10.33 -49.11
CA TYR A 641 -7.54 10.92 -48.35
C TYR A 641 -6.77 12.03 -49.06
N LEU A 642 -5.97 12.75 -48.27
CA LEU A 642 -4.95 13.70 -48.75
C LEU A 642 -3.57 13.04 -48.80
N ASP A 643 -2.78 13.39 -49.82
CA ASP A 643 -1.38 12.95 -49.91
C ASP A 643 -0.56 13.43 -48.71
N GLY A 644 0.44 12.63 -48.35
CA GLY A 644 1.43 12.99 -47.36
C GLY A 644 0.94 12.88 -45.94
N GLN A 645 1.75 13.45 -45.06
CA GLN A 645 1.52 13.42 -43.62
C GLN A 645 0.51 14.50 -43.23
N THR A 646 -0.60 14.10 -42.66
CA THR A 646 -1.58 14.95 -41.98
C THR A 646 -1.64 14.58 -40.50
N GLU A 647 -1.96 15.54 -39.62
CA GLU A 647 -2.17 15.29 -38.19
C GLU A 647 -0.98 14.64 -37.46
N LEU A 648 0.22 15.23 -37.58
CA LEU A 648 1.37 14.85 -36.77
C LEU A 648 1.14 15.29 -35.32
N VAL A 649 0.98 14.31 -34.43
CA VAL A 649 0.86 14.51 -32.98
C VAL A 649 2.13 14.00 -32.31
N PRO A 650 3.04 14.89 -31.87
CA PRO A 650 4.19 14.49 -31.06
C PRO A 650 3.74 14.09 -29.66
N TYR A 651 4.40 13.09 -29.09
CA TYR A 651 4.18 12.67 -27.70
C TYR A 651 5.25 13.25 -26.79
N ALA A 652 4.83 13.80 -25.64
CA ALA A 652 5.75 14.39 -24.66
C ALA A 652 6.60 13.36 -23.90
N SER A 653 6.19 12.09 -23.85
CA SER A 653 6.82 11.05 -23.00
C SER A 653 7.07 9.70 -23.69
N ASN A 654 7.10 9.67 -25.03
CA ASN A 654 7.33 8.47 -25.84
C ASN A 654 6.56 7.21 -25.36
N PRO A 655 5.22 7.20 -25.37
CA PRO A 655 4.42 6.11 -24.82
C PRO A 655 4.66 4.77 -25.54
N ALA A 656 4.40 3.67 -24.83
CA ALA A 656 4.45 2.33 -25.40
C ALA A 656 3.17 1.97 -26.16
N ILE A 657 3.31 1.34 -27.33
CA ILE A 657 2.26 0.62 -28.06
C ILE A 657 2.44 -0.89 -27.86
N SER A 658 1.34 -1.64 -28.00
CA SER A 658 1.33 -3.09 -28.11
C SER A 658 1.44 -3.50 -29.58
N VAL A 659 2.32 -4.45 -29.86
CA VAL A 659 2.48 -5.10 -31.17
C VAL A 659 2.24 -6.58 -30.96
N GLN A 660 1.16 -7.11 -31.51
CA GLN A 660 0.81 -8.53 -31.36
C GLN A 660 1.80 -9.43 -32.12
N ALA A 661 1.80 -10.74 -31.84
CA ALA A 661 2.59 -11.69 -32.63
C ALA A 661 2.17 -11.66 -34.10
N GLY A 662 3.14 -11.69 -35.02
CA GLY A 662 2.88 -11.58 -36.45
C GLY A 662 4.03 -10.96 -37.24
N THR A 663 3.85 -10.86 -38.56
CA THR A 663 4.81 -10.25 -39.48
C THR A 663 4.32 -8.88 -39.89
N PHE A 664 5.12 -7.84 -39.62
CA PHE A 664 4.76 -6.45 -39.90
C PHE A 664 5.87 -5.72 -40.64
N THR A 665 5.47 -4.80 -41.51
CA THR A 665 6.37 -3.91 -42.23
C THR A 665 6.21 -2.49 -41.68
N GLY A 666 7.30 -1.94 -41.15
CA GLY A 666 7.41 -0.50 -40.88
C GLY A 666 7.91 0.24 -42.11
N TYR A 667 7.42 1.45 -42.34
CA TYR A 667 7.72 2.23 -43.54
C TYR A 667 8.40 3.55 -43.19
N ARG A 668 9.24 4.05 -44.09
CA ARG A 668 9.64 5.46 -44.10
C ARG A 668 8.93 6.14 -45.25
N PHE A 669 8.50 7.38 -45.02
CA PHE A 669 7.79 8.18 -46.00
C PHE A 669 8.54 9.47 -46.27
N ASP A 670 8.44 10.00 -47.49
CA ASP A 670 8.80 11.39 -47.76
C ASP A 670 7.64 12.34 -47.38
N ALA A 671 7.85 13.64 -47.58
CA ALA A 671 6.85 14.66 -47.27
C ALA A 671 5.54 14.52 -48.09
N SER A 672 5.60 13.89 -49.26
CA SER A 672 4.44 13.61 -50.11
C SER A 672 3.70 12.32 -49.72
N GLY A 673 4.25 11.55 -48.77
CA GLY A 673 3.70 10.27 -48.35
C GLY A 673 4.14 9.11 -49.24
N ALA A 674 5.10 9.31 -50.14
CA ALA A 674 5.69 8.22 -50.91
C ALA A 674 6.61 7.38 -50.03
N ILE A 675 6.59 6.06 -50.21
CA ILE A 675 7.40 5.13 -49.41
C ILE A 675 8.87 5.23 -49.85
N LEU A 676 9.74 5.64 -48.93
CA LEU A 676 11.19 5.70 -49.09
C LEU A 676 11.90 4.38 -48.75
N GLY A 677 11.21 3.47 -48.08
CA GLY A 677 11.73 2.14 -47.76
C GLY A 677 10.90 1.43 -46.69
N GLY A 678 10.91 0.10 -46.73
CA GLY A 678 10.23 -0.76 -45.77
C GLY A 678 11.20 -1.61 -44.95
N ARG A 679 10.81 -1.96 -43.73
CA ARG A 679 11.50 -2.95 -42.90
C ARG A 679 10.49 -3.94 -42.34
N THR A 680 10.57 -5.17 -42.81
CA THR A 680 9.70 -6.27 -42.38
C THR A 680 10.37 -7.08 -41.29
N ALA A 681 9.64 -7.39 -40.22
CA ALA A 681 10.09 -8.28 -39.17
C ALA A 681 8.92 -9.11 -38.62
N THR A 682 9.25 -10.30 -38.10
CA THR A 682 8.29 -11.23 -37.49
C THR A 682 8.51 -11.31 -36.00
N LEU A 683 7.44 -11.10 -35.22
CA LEU A 683 7.43 -11.29 -33.77
C LEU A 683 6.79 -12.62 -33.45
N ALA A 684 7.54 -13.51 -32.79
CA ALA A 684 7.04 -14.82 -32.34
C ALA A 684 6.03 -14.72 -31.20
N LYS A 685 6.04 -13.61 -30.45
CA LYS A 685 5.10 -13.30 -29.36
C LYS A 685 4.79 -11.81 -29.36
N SER A 686 3.67 -11.42 -28.75
CA SER A 686 3.33 -10.01 -28.57
C SER A 686 4.42 -9.28 -27.78
N SER A 687 4.68 -8.03 -28.15
CA SER A 687 5.73 -7.17 -27.58
C SER A 687 5.25 -5.73 -27.47
N THR A 688 6.07 -4.86 -26.90
CA THR A 688 5.84 -3.41 -26.88
C THR A 688 6.92 -2.67 -27.66
N ALA A 689 6.57 -1.46 -28.12
CA ALA A 689 7.51 -0.50 -28.71
C ALA A 689 7.13 0.92 -28.26
N ASN A 690 8.10 1.76 -27.97
CA ASN A 690 7.87 3.17 -27.67
C ASN A 690 7.72 3.96 -28.97
N VAL A 691 6.85 4.96 -28.95
CA VAL A 691 6.54 5.77 -30.13
C VAL A 691 6.67 7.25 -29.80
N SER A 692 7.31 8.03 -30.69
CA SER A 692 7.53 9.46 -30.50
C SER A 692 6.38 10.32 -30.99
N SER A 693 5.59 9.81 -31.94
CA SER A 693 4.48 10.53 -32.52
C SER A 693 3.48 9.59 -33.19
N ARG A 694 2.29 10.12 -33.48
CA ARG A 694 1.29 9.49 -34.35
C ARG A 694 0.97 10.45 -35.50
N ALA A 695 0.77 9.92 -36.70
CA ALA A 695 0.35 10.72 -37.85
C ALA A 695 -0.66 9.95 -38.72
N ILE A 696 -1.44 10.68 -39.50
CA ILE A 696 -2.17 10.12 -40.64
C ILE A 696 -1.28 10.30 -41.88
N ILE A 697 -1.00 9.24 -42.62
CA ILE A 697 -0.20 9.28 -43.85
C ILE A 697 -1.02 8.62 -44.95
N ASN A 698 -1.35 9.36 -46.00
CA ASN A 698 -2.24 8.91 -47.08
C ASN A 698 -3.54 8.27 -46.55
N GLY A 699 -4.18 8.95 -45.57
CA GLY A 699 -5.45 8.51 -44.99
C GLY A 699 -5.38 7.35 -44.00
N ARG A 700 -4.18 6.88 -43.65
CA ARG A 700 -3.98 5.76 -42.73
C ARG A 700 -3.21 6.20 -41.49
N PRO A 701 -3.60 5.77 -40.28
CA PRO A 701 -2.87 6.10 -39.07
C PRO A 701 -1.58 5.28 -38.93
N TYR A 702 -0.52 5.95 -38.49
CA TYR A 702 0.78 5.35 -38.20
C TYR A 702 1.36 5.87 -36.88
N PHE A 703 2.15 5.03 -36.23
CA PHE A 703 3.00 5.39 -35.09
C PHE A 703 4.47 5.47 -35.51
N ALA A 704 5.15 6.56 -35.16
CA ALA A 704 6.59 6.69 -35.34
C ALA A 704 7.30 5.96 -34.19
N VAL A 705 7.96 4.85 -34.49
CA VAL A 705 8.61 4.00 -33.50
C VAL A 705 9.97 4.57 -33.12
N SER A 706 10.23 4.74 -31.82
CA SER A 706 11.46 5.35 -31.31
C SER A 706 12.49 4.34 -30.80
N ASN A 707 12.12 3.06 -30.62
CA ASN A 707 13.04 2.01 -30.18
C ASN A 707 12.73 0.63 -30.80
N GLY A 708 13.67 -0.31 -30.65
CA GLY A 708 13.51 -1.68 -31.14
C GLY A 708 13.69 -1.84 -32.65
N ILE A 709 13.17 -2.96 -33.20
CA ILE A 709 13.45 -3.41 -34.58
C ILE A 709 12.99 -2.40 -35.64
N TRP A 710 11.94 -1.64 -35.35
CA TRP A 710 11.39 -0.59 -36.22
C TRP A 710 11.76 0.83 -35.79
N ALA A 711 12.77 1.02 -34.94
CA ALA A 711 13.24 2.37 -34.59
C ALA A 711 13.51 3.22 -35.85
N GLY A 712 12.88 4.39 -35.93
CA GLY A 712 12.95 5.28 -37.10
C GLY A 712 12.00 4.93 -38.25
N TYR A 713 11.09 3.96 -38.07
CA TYR A 713 10.05 3.60 -39.04
C TYR A 713 8.64 3.89 -38.47
N TRP A 714 7.70 4.10 -39.39
CA TRP A 714 6.27 4.25 -39.11
C TRP A 714 5.57 2.88 -39.20
N LEU A 715 4.95 2.44 -38.12
CA LEU A 715 4.12 1.24 -38.09
C LEU A 715 2.64 1.59 -38.26
N PRO A 716 1.88 0.87 -39.11
CA PRO A 716 0.46 1.14 -39.30
C PRO A 716 -0.35 0.77 -38.04
N GLU A 717 -1.14 1.71 -37.54
CA GLU A 717 -2.06 1.46 -36.43
C GLU A 717 -3.19 0.51 -36.87
N SER A 718 -3.47 -0.51 -36.07
CA SER A 718 -4.46 -1.56 -36.33
C SER A 718 -4.87 -2.29 -35.05
N SER A 719 -5.79 -3.26 -35.12
CA SER A 719 -6.08 -4.17 -34.00
C SER A 719 -4.88 -5.01 -33.55
N LEU A 720 -3.83 -5.11 -34.37
CA LEU A 720 -2.62 -5.86 -34.06
C LEU A 720 -1.47 -4.93 -33.61
N ILE A 721 -1.58 -3.63 -33.87
CA ILE A 721 -0.57 -2.62 -33.53
C ILE A 721 -1.31 -1.41 -32.96
N PHE A 722 -1.42 -1.32 -31.64
CA PHE A 722 -2.28 -0.33 -30.99
C PHE A 722 -1.72 0.18 -29.67
N ARG A 723 -2.19 1.36 -29.26
CA ARG A 723 -2.02 1.82 -27.88
C ARG A 723 -3.14 1.20 -27.03
N PRO A 724 -2.83 0.51 -25.91
CA PRO A 724 -3.86 -0.06 -25.03
C PRO A 724 -4.82 1.01 -24.52
N GLY A 725 -6.12 0.66 -24.45
CA GLY A 725 -7.17 1.55 -23.97
C GLY A 725 -7.89 2.33 -25.08
N ALA A 726 -8.80 3.21 -24.66
CA ALA A 726 -9.48 4.13 -25.56
C ALA A 726 -8.56 5.31 -25.89
N VAL A 727 -8.36 5.55 -27.18
CA VAL A 727 -7.65 6.71 -27.72
C VAL A 727 -8.56 7.47 -28.69
N ALA A 728 -8.41 8.80 -28.75
CA ALA A 728 -9.24 9.68 -29.58
C ALA A 728 -10.77 9.51 -29.39
N GLY A 729 -11.26 9.63 -28.16
CA GLY A 729 -12.69 9.50 -27.83
C GLY A 729 -13.48 10.79 -28.05
N LEU A 730 -14.70 10.65 -28.57
CA LEU A 730 -15.69 11.70 -28.77
C LEU A 730 -17.04 11.22 -28.23
N ASP A 731 -17.56 11.85 -27.18
CA ASP A 731 -18.95 11.66 -26.79
C ASP A 731 -19.84 12.58 -27.65
N PHE A 732 -20.94 12.04 -28.17
CA PHE A 732 -21.81 12.81 -29.04
C PHE A 732 -22.82 13.61 -28.22
N ALA A 733 -22.84 14.93 -28.42
CA ALA A 733 -23.74 15.86 -27.74
C ALA A 733 -25.18 15.77 -28.26
N SER A 734 -25.35 15.41 -29.53
CA SER A 734 -26.61 14.89 -30.08
C SER A 734 -26.42 13.41 -30.40
N LEU A 735 -27.48 12.59 -30.41
CA LEU A 735 -27.35 11.15 -30.65
C LEU A 735 -27.49 10.83 -32.15
N PRO A 736 -26.42 10.85 -32.98
CA PRO A 736 -26.53 10.65 -34.42
C PRO A 736 -27.11 9.28 -34.75
N ARG A 737 -27.95 9.24 -35.78
CA ARG A 737 -28.62 8.03 -36.23
C ARG A 737 -27.73 7.24 -37.19
N ILE A 738 -27.50 5.98 -36.86
CA ILE A 738 -26.75 5.03 -37.69
C ILE A 738 -27.68 3.93 -38.19
N SER A 739 -27.48 3.50 -39.44
CA SER A 739 -28.13 2.32 -40.02
C SER A 739 -27.23 1.12 -39.98
N PHE A 740 -27.86 -0.04 -39.84
CA PHE A 740 -27.28 -1.37 -39.93
C PHE A 740 -27.87 -2.08 -41.15
N ALA A 741 -27.04 -2.70 -41.97
CA ALA A 741 -27.47 -3.72 -42.92
C ALA A 741 -27.90 -5.00 -42.18
N SER A 742 -28.67 -5.87 -42.84
CA SER A 742 -28.94 -7.20 -42.30
C SER A 742 -27.64 -7.98 -42.12
N GLY A 743 -27.47 -8.64 -40.98
CA GLY A 743 -26.21 -9.31 -40.64
C GLY A 743 -26.03 -9.51 -39.14
N THR A 744 -24.93 -10.16 -38.79
CA THR A 744 -24.55 -10.45 -37.39
C THR A 744 -23.50 -9.46 -36.92
N TYR A 745 -23.74 -8.84 -35.77
CA TYR A 745 -22.84 -7.86 -35.17
C TYR A 745 -22.55 -8.23 -33.72
N THR A 746 -21.33 -7.94 -33.27
CA THR A 746 -20.90 -8.15 -31.88
C THR A 746 -20.48 -6.81 -31.27
N GLY A 747 -21.17 -6.42 -30.20
CA GLY A 747 -20.79 -5.30 -29.34
C GLY A 747 -19.93 -5.77 -28.17
N TYR A 748 -19.07 -4.89 -27.66
CA TYR A 748 -18.16 -5.16 -26.55
C TYR A 748 -18.27 -4.10 -25.46
N ARG A 749 -17.98 -4.48 -24.21
CA ARG A 749 -17.72 -3.54 -23.10
C ARG A 749 -16.24 -3.58 -22.76
N TYR A 750 -15.71 -2.42 -22.40
CA TYR A 750 -14.30 -2.27 -22.05
C TYR A 750 -14.16 -1.54 -20.71
N ASP A 751 -13.11 -1.86 -19.96
CA ASP A 751 -12.65 -1.01 -18.86
C ASP A 751 -11.84 0.19 -19.40
N SER A 752 -11.38 1.06 -18.49
CA SER A 752 -10.58 2.24 -18.84
C SER A 752 -9.20 1.90 -19.42
N ALA A 753 -8.69 0.68 -19.18
CA ALA A 753 -7.43 0.18 -19.71
C ALA A 753 -7.60 -0.53 -21.08
N GLY A 754 -8.83 -0.69 -21.56
CA GLY A 754 -9.15 -1.36 -22.82
C GLY A 754 -9.28 -2.88 -22.71
N HIS A 755 -9.37 -3.46 -21.50
CA HIS A 755 -9.70 -4.87 -21.33
C HIS A 755 -11.18 -5.11 -21.58
N ARG A 756 -11.50 -6.22 -22.24
CA ARG A 756 -12.89 -6.60 -22.53
C ARG A 756 -13.58 -7.07 -21.25
N LEU A 757 -14.66 -6.40 -20.87
CA LEU A 757 -15.53 -6.75 -19.73
C LEU A 757 -16.73 -7.62 -20.14
N GLY A 758 -16.95 -7.81 -21.44
CA GLY A 758 -18.01 -8.66 -21.98
C GLY A 758 -18.31 -8.37 -23.44
N SER A 759 -19.09 -9.24 -24.07
CA SER A 759 -19.52 -9.12 -25.46
C SER A 759 -20.97 -9.54 -25.63
N LEU A 760 -21.66 -8.95 -26.61
CA LEU A 760 -23.03 -9.28 -26.98
C LEU A 760 -23.15 -9.38 -28.50
N THR A 761 -23.46 -10.58 -28.99
CA THR A 761 -23.66 -10.86 -30.43
C THR A 761 -25.15 -10.96 -30.74
N ALA A 762 -25.62 -10.26 -31.76
CA ALA A 762 -26.98 -10.40 -32.27
C ALA A 762 -27.04 -10.32 -33.80
N THR A 763 -28.05 -10.98 -34.37
CA THR A 763 -28.30 -11.01 -35.82
C THR A 763 -29.52 -10.16 -36.16
N LEU A 764 -29.35 -9.22 -37.07
CA LEU A 764 -30.42 -8.39 -37.61
C LEU A 764 -30.96 -9.02 -38.92
N PRO A 765 -32.22 -9.49 -38.95
CA PRO A 765 -32.78 -10.17 -40.13
C PRO A 765 -33.10 -9.20 -41.29
N ARG A 766 -33.13 -7.90 -41.03
CA ARG A 766 -33.35 -6.82 -42.00
C ARG A 766 -32.54 -5.59 -41.60
N SER A 767 -32.40 -4.63 -42.50
CA SER A 767 -31.76 -3.36 -42.16
C SER A 767 -32.49 -2.68 -41.00
N SER A 768 -31.74 -2.14 -40.05
CA SER A 768 -32.27 -1.48 -38.86
C SER A 768 -31.50 -0.19 -38.58
N ALA A 769 -31.84 0.54 -37.53
CA ALA A 769 -31.13 1.73 -37.11
C ALA A 769 -31.10 1.87 -35.59
N ALA A 770 -30.08 2.56 -35.10
CA ALA A 770 -29.97 2.97 -33.71
C ALA A 770 -29.30 4.34 -33.64
N ASN A 771 -29.20 4.90 -32.44
CA ASN A 771 -28.46 6.12 -32.19
C ASN A 771 -27.13 5.80 -31.51
N ALA A 772 -26.07 6.48 -31.92
CA ALA A 772 -24.78 6.40 -31.25
C ALA A 772 -24.67 7.47 -30.16
N ALA A 773 -24.08 7.12 -29.03
CA ALA A 773 -23.78 8.01 -27.90
C ALA A 773 -22.33 8.54 -27.93
N GLY A 774 -21.46 7.94 -28.74
CA GLY A 774 -20.08 8.36 -28.86
C GLY A 774 -19.27 7.46 -29.79
N TRP A 775 -18.00 7.81 -29.96
CA TRP A 775 -17.02 7.11 -30.77
C TRP A 775 -15.66 7.13 -30.08
N ALA A 776 -14.87 6.08 -30.27
CA ALA A 776 -13.49 6.03 -29.81
C ALA A 776 -12.70 5.01 -30.64
N VAL A 777 -11.38 5.15 -30.71
CA VAL A 777 -10.51 4.07 -31.16
C VAL A 777 -10.11 3.25 -29.93
N ILE A 778 -10.62 2.03 -29.80
CA ILE A 778 -10.31 1.15 -28.68
C ILE A 778 -9.42 0.04 -29.18
N ASN A 779 -8.21 -0.08 -28.62
CA ASN A 779 -7.21 -1.06 -29.05
C ASN A 779 -7.00 -1.07 -30.58
N GLY A 780 -6.86 0.12 -31.18
CA GLY A 780 -6.60 0.29 -32.61
C GLY A 780 -7.80 -0.01 -33.52
N GLN A 781 -9.01 -0.09 -32.97
CA GLN A 781 -10.24 -0.27 -33.75
C GLN A 781 -11.21 0.90 -33.51
N PRO A 782 -11.66 1.61 -34.56
CA PRO A 782 -12.74 2.58 -34.46
C PRO A 782 -14.04 1.91 -34.01
N MET A 783 -14.64 2.43 -32.95
CA MET A 783 -15.80 1.84 -32.29
C MET A 783 -16.85 2.91 -32.02
N LEU A 784 -18.13 2.58 -32.21
CA LEU A 784 -19.29 3.40 -31.87
C LEU A 784 -19.95 2.88 -30.61
N ARG A 785 -20.19 3.75 -29.63
CA ARG A 785 -20.98 3.41 -28.44
C ARG A 785 -22.45 3.63 -28.76
N LEU A 786 -23.28 2.62 -28.53
CA LEU A 786 -24.71 2.70 -28.84
C LEU A 786 -25.50 3.29 -27.67
N ALA A 787 -26.39 4.24 -27.97
CA ALA A 787 -27.25 4.89 -26.98
C ALA A 787 -28.51 4.08 -26.68
N ASN A 788 -29.01 3.34 -27.67
CA ASN A 788 -30.28 2.62 -27.61
C ASN A 788 -30.22 1.32 -28.46
N GLY A 789 -31.30 0.53 -28.39
CA GLY A 789 -31.42 -0.75 -29.08
C GLY A 789 -30.72 -1.90 -28.33
N ILE A 790 -30.56 -3.05 -29.02
CA ILE A 790 -30.03 -4.31 -28.45
C ILE A 790 -28.62 -4.13 -27.85
N TRP A 791 -27.85 -3.18 -28.37
CA TRP A 791 -26.48 -2.91 -27.95
C TRP A 791 -26.33 -1.63 -27.12
N ALA A 792 -27.39 -1.09 -26.50
CA ALA A 792 -27.28 0.09 -25.65
C ALA A 792 -26.15 -0.07 -24.59
N GLY A 793 -25.21 0.89 -24.57
CA GLY A 793 -24.02 0.86 -23.71
C GLY A 793 -22.85 0.00 -24.21
N TYR A 794 -23.00 -0.75 -25.31
CA TYR A 794 -21.91 -1.51 -25.94
C TYR A 794 -21.22 -0.71 -27.04
N TRP A 795 -19.94 -1.03 -27.26
CA TRP A 795 -19.10 -0.53 -28.34
C TRP A 795 -19.11 -1.50 -29.51
N LEU A 796 -19.50 -1.04 -30.70
CA LEU A 796 -19.50 -1.82 -31.93
C LEU A 796 -18.41 -1.30 -32.87
N ALA A 797 -17.68 -2.21 -33.51
CA ALA A 797 -16.67 -1.85 -34.50
C ALA A 797 -17.32 -1.16 -35.70
N GLU A 798 -16.71 -0.08 -36.18
CA GLU A 798 -17.09 0.62 -37.40
C GLU A 798 -16.68 -0.26 -38.61
N ALA A 799 -17.46 -1.29 -38.90
CA ALA A 799 -17.23 -2.28 -39.95
C ALA A 799 -18.30 -2.22 -41.06
N GLY A 800 -18.09 -3.00 -42.13
CA GLY A 800 -19.02 -3.06 -43.27
C GLY A 800 -20.46 -3.37 -42.83
N GLY A 801 -21.40 -2.54 -43.29
CA GLY A 801 -22.83 -2.66 -42.94
C GLY A 801 -23.32 -1.63 -41.92
N ILE A 802 -22.46 -0.84 -41.28
CA ILE A 802 -22.85 0.28 -40.40
C ILE A 802 -22.55 1.61 -41.10
N SER A 803 -23.52 2.51 -41.18
CA SER A 803 -23.34 3.83 -41.81
C SER A 803 -24.16 4.92 -41.13
N PHE A 804 -23.66 6.17 -41.19
CA PHE A 804 -24.42 7.33 -40.72
C PHE A 804 -25.55 7.68 -41.68
N THR A 805 -26.73 7.94 -41.13
CA THR A 805 -27.93 8.31 -41.89
C THR A 805 -28.27 9.78 -41.74
N VAL A 806 -28.81 10.37 -42.80
CA VAL A 806 -29.40 11.72 -42.78
C VAL A 806 -30.58 11.69 -41.80
N ALA A 807 -30.66 12.68 -40.91
CA ALA A 807 -31.81 12.84 -40.03
C ALA A 807 -33.04 13.18 -40.89
N PRO A 808 -34.23 12.60 -40.62
CA PRO A 808 -35.44 12.94 -41.35
C PRO A 808 -35.77 14.43 -41.32
#